data_AF-A0A8H3DK12-F1
#
_entry.id   AF-A0A8H3DK12-F1
#
_cell.length_a   1.000
_cell.length_b   1.000
_cell.length_c   1.000
_cell.angle_alpha   90.00
_cell.angle_beta   90.00
_cell.angle_gamma   90.00
#
_symmetry.space_group_name_H-M   'P 1'
#
loop_
_entity.id
_entity.type
_entity.pdbx_description
1 polymer ?
#
loop_
_entity_poly.entity_id
_entity_poly.type
_entity_poly.pdbx_seq_one_letter_code
_entity_poly.pdbx_strand_id
1 'polypeptide(L)'
;MRHIIRLGRPSAFNFSINYRNFHSTFKSTMRVVPVPVRSDNYAYLLIDDATNKAAAVDPFDVPKVKTQAEKEGVELTALITTHHHADHSGGNKEFHSVYPNAPVYGGSDSVPALTHTVKDGDTFSIGENIKVKCLATPCHTQDSICYYVQDTAKPEQKGVFTGDTLFLAGCGRFFEGTAPEMRKALSYLGTLPDETVVYNGHEYTKASLAFGAHIDPDAPGMNKLRKLVEEDITTGKSTIADEKQWNVFMRLDSAAVRAATKTEDDIDAMAKLLKLHTIADPPLELGTWKGCTQAVSGTFALGNNRMNPRGDAICMRLFGHEEHSGRPSFSRWIRDAHFSGERITGATRRDNISSAMFPDLRDMWHFWESDFVVLSRLSEVVLKLFKHPALVRAPPAGITHRHTPALYSPNSMADASLQRALHELEVAAEHVFISRCMGVAGFALLIYDHILTFPAEVDLVWKTEKRNAVTWLFFLNRYIVPIILAIDVYDKGGLASHLSTQFCQVWFVIEGYLNVLSFAAVHALVAMRVYAVWGRRKWVSILLWSSGTLYIVGTLSIISPGLFQILGIPPIIFEVIIFTLTIIKAIEHRHKNVKTPVAYTLYRDGFLYFVVIMICSIFPLIVWVAGPPTLVAMPKYFTQALVNIMGFRLVLNLRGLRGDRIMASSGGTSDDMNMEMSDIKDSRVVGLTGGIASGKSTVSSLLAAHDIPVIDADLLARQVVEPGTPGHAAICATFGTGILKEGSQDIDRKKLGEIIFNNEHKRKQLNAIVHPAVRKAMFWSVVRCWLRGERVCVLDIPLLIETGMWKQVGRVVVVYVSKELQMQRLMRRDSSDRAAAQSRVSSQLPLASKLEYADIVIDNSGSMADTDRQVASLVQRLHKETGWTWFLSWVVPPVGLALAGWCLAWRAIKRNKKTKKRPAVPNEGAIELQ
;
A
#
# COMPACT_ATOMS: atom_id res chain seq x y z
N MET A 1 -7.01 47.11 -68.98
CA MET A 1 -8.04 46.28 -69.67
C MET A 1 -9.09 45.94 -68.61
N ARG A 2 -10.22 46.67 -68.55
CA ARG A 2 -11.54 46.31 -69.17
C ARG A 2 -12.01 44.91 -68.74
N HIS A 3 -13.20 44.60 -68.22
CA HIS A 3 -14.46 45.29 -67.88
C HIS A 3 -15.20 44.37 -66.87
N ILE A 4 -15.73 44.82 -65.72
CA ILE A 4 -17.11 45.25 -65.38
C ILE A 4 -18.28 44.26 -65.69
N ILE A 5 -19.15 44.08 -64.67
CA ILE A 5 -20.64 43.94 -64.61
C ILE A 5 -21.17 42.51 -64.36
N ARG A 6 -22.19 42.20 -63.52
CA ARG A 6 -22.98 42.75 -62.38
C ARG A 6 -24.23 41.84 -62.27
N LEU A 7 -24.90 41.85 -61.11
CA LEU A 7 -26.30 41.39 -60.83
C LEU A 7 -26.45 39.87 -60.57
N GLY A 8 -27.15 39.35 -59.56
CA GLY A 8 -27.96 39.90 -58.46
C GLY A 8 -28.45 38.75 -57.54
N ARG A 9 -28.75 39.04 -56.27
CA ARG A 9 -29.58 38.19 -55.36
C ARG A 9 -31.04 38.16 -55.88
N PRO A 10 -32.04 37.40 -55.33
CA PRO A 10 -32.06 36.39 -54.25
C PRO A 10 -32.89 35.11 -54.59
N SER A 11 -32.89 34.09 -53.73
CA SER A 11 -34.11 33.48 -53.12
C SER A 11 -33.83 32.09 -52.54
N ALA A 12 -34.28 31.87 -51.32
CA ALA A 12 -34.31 30.58 -50.65
C ALA A 12 -35.35 29.68 -51.33
N PHE A 13 -34.99 28.44 -51.64
CA PHE A 13 -35.95 27.34 -51.75
C PHE A 13 -35.32 26.05 -51.27
N ASN A 14 -35.93 25.51 -50.22
CA ASN A 14 -35.70 24.20 -49.62
C ASN A 14 -35.75 23.09 -50.67
N PHE A 15 -34.72 22.26 -50.71
CA PHE A 15 -34.86 20.89 -51.22
C PHE A 15 -34.77 19.94 -50.03
N SER A 16 -35.96 19.59 -49.52
CA SER A 16 -36.17 18.43 -48.68
C SER A 16 -35.88 17.18 -49.50
N ILE A 17 -34.74 16.53 -49.24
CA ILE A 17 -34.56 15.14 -49.62
C ILE A 17 -35.22 14.32 -48.53
N ASN A 18 -36.45 13.90 -48.84
CA ASN A 18 -37.19 12.86 -48.15
C ASN A 18 -36.34 11.57 -48.13
N TYR A 19 -35.58 11.35 -47.06
CA TYR A 19 -35.33 9.98 -46.62
C TYR A 19 -36.61 9.46 -45.99
N ARG A 20 -37.49 8.93 -46.85
CA ARG A 20 -38.59 8.06 -46.42
C ARG A 20 -37.99 6.92 -45.60
N ASN A 21 -38.43 6.86 -44.35
CA ASN A 21 -38.26 5.75 -43.42
C ASN A 21 -38.41 4.40 -44.14
N PHE A 22 -37.28 3.76 -44.42
CA PHE A 22 -37.21 2.31 -44.35
C PHE A 22 -36.96 1.98 -42.88
N HIS A 23 -38.04 1.96 -42.09
CA HIS A 23 -38.06 1.17 -40.86
C HIS A 23 -37.95 -0.29 -41.29
N SER A 24 -36.70 -0.76 -41.42
CA SER A 24 -36.39 -2.17 -41.38
C SER A 24 -36.74 -2.67 -39.98
N THR A 25 -37.63 -3.64 -39.94
CA THR A 25 -38.20 -4.31 -38.77
C THR A 25 -37.16 -5.17 -38.06
N PHE A 26 -36.14 -4.56 -37.45
CA PHE A 26 -35.31 -5.20 -36.43
C PHE A 26 -35.48 -4.42 -35.12
N LYS A 27 -36.46 -4.83 -34.30
CA LYS A 27 -36.50 -4.39 -32.91
C LYS A 27 -35.19 -4.87 -32.25
N SER A 28 -34.35 -3.91 -31.87
CA SER A 28 -33.11 -4.09 -31.11
C SER A 28 -33.41 -4.66 -29.73
N THR A 29 -32.41 -5.29 -29.12
CA THR A 29 -32.57 -6.37 -28.13
C THR A 29 -31.90 -6.03 -26.79
N MET A 30 -31.99 -6.90 -25.78
CA MET A 30 -31.14 -6.80 -24.60
C MET A 30 -29.65 -6.76 -24.98
N ARG A 31 -28.89 -5.82 -24.41
CA ARG A 31 -27.42 -5.76 -24.54
C ARG A 31 -26.76 -5.60 -23.18
N VAL A 32 -25.58 -6.18 -23.04
CA VAL A 32 -24.74 -6.01 -21.86
C VAL A 32 -23.39 -5.44 -22.30
N VAL A 33 -22.99 -4.32 -21.73
CA VAL A 33 -21.71 -3.67 -22.02
C VAL A 33 -20.83 -3.70 -20.77
N PRO A 34 -19.71 -4.44 -20.77
CA PRO A 34 -18.76 -4.42 -19.67
C PRO A 34 -18.03 -3.07 -19.63
N VAL A 35 -17.88 -2.54 -18.42
CA VAL A 35 -17.15 -1.30 -18.12
C VAL A 35 -16.02 -1.69 -17.17
N PRO A 36 -14.80 -1.90 -17.67
CA PRO A 36 -13.65 -2.21 -16.81
C PRO A 36 -13.45 -1.06 -15.81
N VAL A 37 -13.40 -1.36 -14.52
CA VAL A 37 -13.16 -0.38 -13.44
C VAL A 37 -12.04 -0.89 -12.56
N ARG A 38 -11.33 0.02 -11.88
CA ARG A 38 -10.13 -0.33 -11.08
C ARG A 38 -9.09 -1.10 -11.90
N SER A 39 -8.35 -2.02 -11.28
CA SER A 39 -7.31 -2.84 -11.93
C SER A 39 -7.87 -4.06 -12.64
N ASP A 40 -8.93 -4.68 -12.11
CA ASP A 40 -9.46 -5.95 -12.59
C ASP A 40 -10.98 -6.14 -12.38
N ASN A 41 -11.72 -5.14 -11.89
CA ASN A 41 -13.17 -5.25 -11.67
C ASN A 41 -13.96 -4.94 -12.96
N TYR A 42 -15.16 -5.51 -13.08
CA TYR A 42 -16.15 -5.16 -14.09
C TYR A 42 -17.41 -4.55 -13.46
N ALA A 43 -17.75 -3.35 -13.90
CA ALA A 43 -19.12 -2.85 -13.83
C ALA A 43 -19.83 -3.18 -15.16
N TYR A 44 -21.16 -3.14 -15.19
CA TYR A 44 -21.91 -3.41 -16.42
C TYR A 44 -23.03 -2.41 -16.67
N LEU A 45 -23.30 -2.14 -17.95
CA LEU A 45 -24.56 -1.57 -18.40
C LEU A 45 -25.44 -2.69 -18.95
N LEU A 46 -26.59 -2.92 -18.32
CA LEU A 46 -27.65 -3.79 -18.82
C LEU A 46 -28.68 -2.91 -19.55
N ILE A 47 -28.72 -3.00 -20.86
CA ILE A 47 -29.43 -2.07 -21.75
C ILE A 47 -30.62 -2.75 -22.40
N ASP A 48 -31.80 -2.13 -22.28
CA ASP A 48 -32.98 -2.42 -23.11
C ASP A 48 -32.99 -1.45 -24.31
N ASP A 49 -32.48 -1.89 -25.46
CA ASP A 49 -32.38 -1.03 -26.65
C ASP A 49 -33.74 -0.55 -27.16
N ALA A 50 -34.84 -1.24 -26.84
CA ALA A 50 -36.17 -0.81 -27.29
C ALA A 50 -36.62 0.46 -26.57
N THR A 51 -36.21 0.64 -25.31
CA THR A 51 -36.59 1.80 -24.49
C THR A 51 -35.45 2.79 -24.27
N ASN A 52 -34.22 2.46 -24.71
CA ASN A 52 -32.98 3.17 -24.38
C ASN A 52 -32.77 3.35 -22.87
N LYS A 53 -33.30 2.44 -22.06
CA LYS A 53 -33.11 2.42 -20.60
C LYS A 53 -32.06 1.40 -20.24
N ALA A 54 -31.28 1.71 -19.21
CA ALA A 54 -30.25 0.82 -18.72
C ALA A 54 -30.22 0.75 -17.19
N ALA A 55 -29.75 -0.39 -16.68
CA ALA A 55 -29.34 -0.55 -15.29
C ALA A 55 -27.81 -0.62 -15.20
N ALA A 56 -27.24 0.00 -14.18
CA ALA A 56 -25.82 -0.13 -13.86
C ALA A 56 -25.62 -1.24 -12.83
N VAL A 57 -24.83 -2.26 -13.16
CA VAL A 57 -24.47 -3.35 -12.23
C VAL A 57 -23.09 -3.05 -11.64
N ASP A 58 -23.00 -3.08 -10.31
CA ASP A 58 -21.79 -2.82 -9.51
C ASP A 58 -20.98 -1.57 -9.93
N PRO A 59 -21.60 -0.36 -10.02
CA PRO A 59 -20.96 0.80 -10.60
C PRO A 59 -20.01 1.52 -9.62
N PHE A 60 -18.85 0.93 -9.34
CA PHE A 60 -17.84 1.52 -8.47
C PHE A 60 -17.39 2.92 -8.94
N ASP A 61 -17.06 3.05 -10.23
CA ASP A 61 -16.63 4.30 -10.86
C ASP A 61 -17.82 4.92 -11.62
N VAL A 62 -18.67 5.66 -10.89
CA VAL A 62 -19.90 6.27 -11.42
C VAL A 62 -19.62 7.22 -12.60
N PRO A 63 -18.58 8.08 -12.58
CA PRO A 63 -18.24 8.92 -13.73
C PRO A 63 -17.93 8.11 -15.00
N LYS A 64 -17.19 6.99 -14.87
CA LYS A 64 -16.87 6.13 -16.01
C LYS A 64 -18.10 5.40 -16.55
N VAL A 65 -18.95 4.88 -15.67
CA VAL A 65 -20.22 4.23 -16.04
C VAL A 65 -21.15 5.23 -16.73
N LYS A 66 -21.25 6.47 -16.20
CA LYS A 66 -22.02 7.55 -16.82
C LYS A 66 -21.49 7.91 -18.21
N THR A 67 -20.18 8.07 -18.36
CA THR A 67 -19.56 8.37 -19.66
C THR A 67 -19.84 7.26 -20.68
N GLN A 68 -19.81 6.00 -20.26
CA GLN A 68 -20.16 4.88 -21.13
C GLN A 68 -21.66 4.88 -21.48
N ALA A 69 -22.55 5.17 -20.53
CA ALA A 69 -23.99 5.28 -20.80
C ALA A 69 -24.32 6.40 -21.80
N GLU A 70 -23.65 7.55 -21.67
CA GLU A 70 -23.76 8.67 -22.63
C GLU A 70 -23.28 8.26 -24.03
N LYS A 71 -22.18 7.50 -24.12
CA LYS A 71 -21.66 6.99 -25.39
C LYS A 71 -22.61 5.98 -26.06
N GLU A 72 -23.28 5.15 -25.27
CA GLU A 72 -24.29 4.19 -25.74
C GLU A 72 -25.65 4.87 -26.03
N GLY A 73 -25.86 6.12 -25.62
CA GLY A 73 -27.10 6.86 -25.84
C GLY A 73 -28.26 6.40 -24.96
N VAL A 74 -27.99 5.90 -23.75
CA VAL A 74 -28.98 5.28 -22.85
C VAL A 74 -29.16 6.04 -21.54
N GLU A 75 -30.37 5.97 -20.98
CA GLU A 75 -30.72 6.54 -19.68
C GLU A 75 -30.50 5.50 -18.56
N LEU A 76 -29.71 5.86 -17.54
CA LEU A 76 -29.54 5.03 -16.35
C LEU A 76 -30.76 5.14 -15.44
N THR A 77 -31.48 4.04 -15.26
CA THR A 77 -32.77 3.99 -14.56
C THR A 77 -32.77 3.13 -13.31
N ALA A 78 -31.75 2.28 -13.10
CA ALA A 78 -31.61 1.45 -11.91
C ALA A 78 -30.14 1.16 -11.59
N LEU A 79 -29.86 0.85 -10.33
CA LEU A 79 -28.59 0.29 -9.87
C LEU A 79 -28.83 -1.11 -9.31
N ILE A 80 -27.99 -2.06 -9.70
CA ILE A 80 -28.02 -3.44 -9.22
C ILE A 80 -26.68 -3.72 -8.53
N THR A 81 -26.72 -4.11 -7.25
CA THR A 81 -25.53 -4.50 -6.49
C THR A 81 -25.54 -6.00 -6.20
N THR A 82 -24.47 -6.69 -6.56
CA THR A 82 -24.30 -8.12 -6.29
C THR A 82 -24.06 -8.41 -4.81
N HIS A 83 -23.21 -7.62 -4.15
CA HIS A 83 -22.90 -7.74 -2.72
C HIS A 83 -22.27 -6.47 -2.14
N HIS A 84 -22.15 -6.40 -0.81
CA HIS A 84 -21.77 -5.17 -0.11
C HIS A 84 -20.29 -4.75 -0.21
N HIS A 85 -19.37 -5.59 -0.70
CA HIS A 85 -17.95 -5.21 -0.75
C HIS A 85 -17.72 -3.90 -1.52
N ALA A 86 -16.79 -3.10 -1.02
CA ALA A 86 -16.64 -1.71 -1.43
C ALA A 86 -16.21 -1.54 -2.89
N ASP A 87 -15.56 -2.52 -3.49
CA ASP A 87 -15.16 -2.52 -4.90
C ASP A 87 -16.32 -2.80 -5.87
N HIS A 88 -17.48 -3.25 -5.37
CA HIS A 88 -18.74 -3.37 -6.12
C HIS A 88 -19.73 -2.26 -5.73
N SER A 89 -19.90 -2.03 -4.42
CA SER A 89 -20.94 -1.16 -3.86
C SER A 89 -20.47 0.27 -3.56
N GLY A 90 -19.16 0.55 -3.67
CA GLY A 90 -18.55 1.81 -3.24
C GLY A 90 -19.06 3.04 -3.98
N GLY A 91 -19.51 2.87 -5.22
CA GLY A 91 -20.10 3.95 -6.03
C GLY A 91 -21.59 4.18 -5.78
N ASN A 92 -22.28 3.34 -5.00
CA ASN A 92 -23.74 3.41 -4.87
C ASN A 92 -24.25 4.74 -4.29
N LYS A 93 -23.57 5.30 -3.29
CA LYS A 93 -23.95 6.60 -2.70
C LYS A 93 -23.81 7.74 -3.71
N GLU A 94 -22.74 7.71 -4.52
CA GLU A 94 -22.52 8.68 -5.58
C GLU A 94 -23.59 8.51 -6.68
N PHE A 95 -23.85 7.27 -7.12
CA PHE A 95 -24.89 6.98 -8.10
C PHE A 95 -26.25 7.48 -7.64
N HIS A 96 -26.64 7.20 -6.39
CA HIS A 96 -27.91 7.66 -5.82
C HIS A 96 -27.96 9.20 -5.74
N SER A 97 -26.83 9.87 -5.49
CA SER A 97 -26.78 11.33 -5.54
C SER A 97 -27.00 11.89 -6.95
N VAL A 98 -26.55 11.17 -7.99
CA VAL A 98 -26.70 11.59 -9.39
C VAL A 98 -28.08 11.21 -9.94
N TYR A 99 -28.62 10.06 -9.52
CA TYR A 99 -29.89 9.48 -9.95
C TYR A 99 -30.79 9.17 -8.73
N PRO A 100 -31.31 10.19 -8.02
CA PRO A 100 -32.01 10.01 -6.74
C PRO A 100 -33.30 9.19 -6.83
N ASN A 101 -33.92 9.14 -8.02
CA ASN A 101 -35.15 8.39 -8.26
C ASN A 101 -34.91 6.96 -8.76
N ALA A 102 -33.66 6.59 -9.07
CA ALA A 102 -33.35 5.26 -9.57
C ALA A 102 -33.32 4.26 -8.39
N PRO A 103 -34.06 3.14 -8.45
CA PRO A 103 -33.97 2.11 -7.44
C PRO A 103 -32.56 1.50 -7.40
N VAL A 104 -32.07 1.32 -6.19
CA VAL A 104 -30.86 0.58 -5.82
C VAL A 104 -31.28 -0.77 -5.24
N TYR A 105 -31.03 -1.84 -6.00
CA TYR A 105 -31.31 -3.23 -5.65
C TYR A 105 -30.09 -3.91 -5.01
N GLY A 106 -30.30 -4.72 -3.97
CA GLY A 106 -29.23 -5.45 -3.27
C GLY A 106 -29.77 -6.42 -2.23
N GLY A 107 -28.91 -7.32 -1.73
CA GLY A 107 -29.33 -8.42 -0.85
C GLY A 107 -29.52 -8.07 0.63
N SER A 108 -28.94 -6.96 1.12
CA SER A 108 -29.01 -6.57 2.54
C SER A 108 -28.77 -5.08 2.76
N ASP A 109 -29.13 -4.58 3.94
CA ASP A 109 -28.92 -3.19 4.38
C ASP A 109 -27.43 -2.79 4.48
N SER A 110 -26.51 -3.75 4.36
CA SER A 110 -25.06 -3.49 4.24
C SER A 110 -24.71 -2.82 2.90
N VAL A 111 -25.56 -2.95 1.88
CA VAL A 111 -25.39 -2.27 0.59
C VAL A 111 -25.64 -0.77 0.75
N PRO A 112 -24.66 0.11 0.45
CA PRO A 112 -24.82 1.54 0.58
C PRO A 112 -25.93 2.08 -0.33
N ALA A 113 -26.70 3.05 0.16
CA ALA A 113 -27.81 3.69 -0.55
C ALA A 113 -28.88 2.71 -1.06
N LEU A 114 -29.01 1.54 -0.43
CA LEU A 114 -30.04 0.56 -0.77
C LEU A 114 -31.45 1.19 -0.64
N THR A 115 -32.28 0.91 -1.63
CA THR A 115 -33.70 1.30 -1.61
C THR A 115 -34.63 0.10 -1.71
N HIS A 116 -34.18 -0.99 -2.33
CA HIS A 116 -34.96 -2.20 -2.57
C HIS A 116 -34.15 -3.44 -2.20
N THR A 117 -34.41 -3.99 -1.03
CA THR A 117 -33.85 -5.28 -0.62
C THR A 117 -34.50 -6.40 -1.42
N VAL A 118 -33.70 -7.23 -2.08
CA VAL A 118 -34.18 -8.39 -2.86
C VAL A 118 -33.80 -9.70 -2.20
N LYS A 119 -34.61 -10.74 -2.42
CA LYS A 119 -34.43 -12.11 -1.92
C LYS A 119 -34.39 -13.11 -3.06
N ASP A 120 -34.10 -14.37 -2.73
CA ASP A 120 -34.14 -15.46 -3.70
C ASP A 120 -35.51 -15.57 -4.37
N GLY A 121 -35.51 -15.64 -5.70
CA GLY A 121 -36.72 -15.77 -6.50
C GLY A 121 -37.47 -14.47 -6.80
N ASP A 122 -37.10 -13.35 -6.16
CA ASP A 122 -37.68 -12.04 -6.48
C ASP A 122 -37.42 -11.66 -7.95
N THR A 123 -38.35 -10.91 -8.53
CA THR A 123 -38.22 -10.46 -9.92
C THR A 123 -38.55 -8.99 -10.08
N PHE A 124 -37.82 -8.30 -10.95
CA PHE A 124 -38.11 -6.94 -11.39
C PHE A 124 -37.77 -6.77 -12.87
N SER A 125 -38.06 -5.61 -13.45
CA SER A 125 -37.85 -5.34 -14.87
C SER A 125 -36.98 -4.11 -15.10
N ILE A 126 -36.14 -4.16 -16.12
CA ILE A 126 -35.39 -3.02 -16.65
C ILE A 126 -35.94 -2.69 -18.03
N GLY A 127 -36.40 -1.46 -18.22
CA GLY A 127 -37.13 -1.09 -19.43
C GLY A 127 -38.45 -1.88 -19.58
N GLU A 128 -38.85 -2.16 -20.81
CA GLU A 128 -40.07 -2.93 -21.11
C GLU A 128 -39.79 -4.42 -21.33
N ASN A 129 -38.58 -4.77 -21.78
CA ASN A 129 -38.31 -6.12 -22.29
C ASN A 129 -37.39 -6.96 -21.41
N ILE A 130 -36.64 -6.40 -20.46
CA ILE A 130 -35.70 -7.19 -19.66
C ILE A 130 -36.36 -7.59 -18.34
N LYS A 131 -36.47 -8.90 -18.11
CA LYS A 131 -36.87 -9.46 -16.82
C LYS A 131 -35.64 -9.91 -16.05
N VAL A 132 -35.52 -9.45 -14.81
CA VAL A 132 -34.47 -9.83 -13.87
C VAL A 132 -35.06 -10.75 -12.81
N LYS A 133 -34.37 -11.86 -12.54
CA LYS A 133 -34.65 -12.79 -11.43
C LYS A 133 -33.46 -12.82 -10.49
N CYS A 134 -33.71 -12.58 -9.22
CA CYS A 134 -32.71 -12.60 -8.16
C CYS A 134 -32.47 -14.04 -7.69
N LEU A 135 -31.21 -14.44 -7.60
CA LEU A 135 -30.78 -15.76 -7.17
C LEU A 135 -29.87 -15.59 -5.95
N ALA A 136 -30.32 -15.99 -4.77
CA ALA A 136 -29.48 -15.85 -3.58
C ALA A 136 -28.36 -16.89 -3.60
N THR A 137 -27.12 -16.41 -3.51
CA THR A 137 -25.91 -17.23 -3.56
C THR A 137 -24.97 -16.92 -2.40
N PRO A 138 -25.45 -17.05 -1.14
CA PRO A 138 -24.64 -16.72 0.03
C PRO A 138 -23.41 -17.63 0.08
N CYS A 139 -22.23 -17.04 0.13
CA CYS A 139 -20.98 -17.71 0.50
C CYS A 139 -19.81 -16.73 0.53
N HIS A 140 -19.57 -16.04 -0.60
CA HIS A 140 -18.53 -15.02 -0.68
C HIS A 140 -18.80 -13.93 0.36
N THR A 141 -20.01 -13.38 0.30
CA THR A 141 -20.68 -12.72 1.41
C THR A 141 -22.04 -13.38 1.66
N GLN A 142 -22.62 -13.16 2.84
CA GLN A 142 -23.95 -13.67 3.17
C GLN A 142 -25.08 -12.95 2.42
N ASP A 143 -24.82 -11.77 1.88
CA ASP A 143 -25.78 -10.97 1.12
C ASP A 143 -25.58 -11.04 -0.41
N SER A 144 -24.76 -11.97 -0.89
CA SER A 144 -24.53 -12.16 -2.33
C SER A 144 -25.80 -12.59 -3.08
N ILE A 145 -26.17 -11.81 -4.09
CA ILE A 145 -27.25 -12.08 -5.05
C ILE A 145 -26.67 -12.11 -6.47
N CYS A 146 -26.91 -13.20 -7.19
CA CYS A 146 -26.71 -13.26 -8.63
C CYS A 146 -28.00 -12.83 -9.34
N TYR A 147 -27.89 -12.10 -10.45
CA TYR A 147 -29.04 -11.58 -11.20
C TYR A 147 -29.13 -12.24 -12.56
N TYR A 148 -30.09 -13.15 -12.72
CA TYR A 148 -30.40 -13.77 -14.01
C TYR A 148 -31.30 -12.84 -14.82
N VAL A 149 -30.87 -12.48 -16.02
CA VAL A 149 -31.55 -11.55 -16.91
C VAL A 149 -31.97 -12.25 -18.18
N GLN A 150 -33.16 -11.93 -18.66
CA GLN A 150 -33.71 -12.50 -19.89
C GLN A 150 -34.53 -11.46 -20.63
N ASP A 151 -34.34 -11.39 -21.94
CA ASP A 151 -35.20 -10.62 -22.84
C ASP A 151 -36.53 -11.37 -23.03
N THR A 152 -37.63 -10.70 -22.74
CA THR A 152 -38.99 -11.25 -22.84
C THR A 152 -39.47 -11.37 -24.29
N ALA A 153 -38.95 -10.54 -25.21
CA ALA A 153 -39.24 -10.61 -26.63
C ALA A 153 -38.34 -11.63 -27.35
N LYS A 154 -37.12 -11.87 -26.82
CA LYS A 154 -36.14 -12.83 -27.33
C LYS A 154 -35.57 -13.71 -26.20
N PRO A 155 -36.33 -14.74 -25.74
CA PRO A 155 -35.94 -15.56 -24.59
C PRO A 155 -34.60 -16.28 -24.72
N GLU A 156 -34.06 -16.40 -25.94
CA GLU A 156 -32.70 -16.90 -26.21
C GLU A 156 -31.61 -15.95 -25.69
N GLN A 157 -31.88 -14.64 -25.62
CA GLN A 157 -30.97 -13.66 -25.04
C GLN A 157 -31.12 -13.64 -23.52
N LYS A 158 -30.17 -14.29 -22.86
CA LYS A 158 -30.16 -14.45 -21.41
C LYS A 158 -28.74 -14.39 -20.85
N GLY A 159 -28.61 -13.91 -19.64
CA GLY A 159 -27.32 -13.79 -18.95
C GLY A 159 -27.47 -13.86 -17.44
N VAL A 160 -26.35 -13.98 -16.74
CA VAL A 160 -26.33 -13.92 -15.28
C VAL A 160 -25.16 -13.08 -14.79
N PHE A 161 -25.46 -12.07 -13.98
CA PHE A 161 -24.47 -11.29 -13.25
C PHE A 161 -24.16 -12.03 -11.95
N THR A 162 -22.94 -12.52 -11.80
CA THR A 162 -22.56 -13.43 -10.71
C THR A 162 -21.78 -12.79 -9.59
N GLY A 163 -21.36 -11.52 -9.77
CA GLY A 163 -20.44 -10.83 -8.88
C GLY A 163 -19.25 -11.75 -8.57
N ASP A 164 -19.03 -11.97 -7.29
CA ASP A 164 -17.93 -12.79 -6.78
C ASP A 164 -18.33 -14.21 -6.41
N THR A 165 -19.52 -14.67 -6.80
CA THR A 165 -19.91 -16.08 -6.57
C THR A 165 -19.21 -17.01 -7.58
N LEU A 166 -19.43 -16.76 -8.87
CA LEU A 166 -18.89 -17.56 -9.98
C LEU A 166 -18.02 -16.67 -10.86
N PHE A 167 -16.77 -17.08 -11.07
CA PHE A 167 -15.86 -16.49 -12.05
C PHE A 167 -15.69 -17.45 -13.23
N LEU A 168 -15.19 -16.95 -14.36
CA LEU A 168 -14.78 -17.83 -15.45
C LEU A 168 -13.67 -18.78 -14.97
N ALA A 169 -13.96 -20.08 -15.01
CA ALA A 169 -13.12 -21.17 -14.52
C ALA A 169 -12.76 -21.12 -13.01
N GLY A 170 -13.45 -20.29 -12.21
CA GLY A 170 -13.19 -20.13 -10.78
C GLY A 170 -14.44 -19.85 -9.94
N CYS A 171 -14.25 -19.57 -8.65
CA CYS A 171 -15.29 -19.09 -7.74
C CYS A 171 -14.71 -18.10 -6.72
N GLY A 172 -15.58 -17.35 -6.03
CA GLY A 172 -15.17 -16.45 -4.95
C GLY A 172 -14.51 -17.16 -3.78
N ARG A 173 -13.70 -16.40 -3.03
CA ARG A 173 -13.25 -16.81 -1.69
C ARG A 173 -14.43 -16.80 -0.72
N PHE A 174 -14.43 -17.72 0.25
CA PHE A 174 -15.52 -17.85 1.21
C PHE A 174 -15.23 -16.97 2.44
N PHE A 175 -15.41 -15.65 2.32
CA PHE A 175 -15.11 -14.73 3.43
C PHE A 175 -16.12 -14.87 4.56
N GLU A 176 -17.41 -15.00 4.23
CA GLU A 176 -18.49 -15.06 5.21
C GLU A 176 -19.25 -16.39 5.20
N GLY A 177 -18.87 -17.34 4.34
CA GLY A 177 -19.57 -18.60 4.16
C GLY A 177 -18.67 -19.83 4.16
N THR A 178 -19.24 -20.94 3.70
CA THR A 178 -18.70 -22.29 3.87
C THR A 178 -18.72 -23.08 2.56
N ALA A 179 -17.97 -24.19 2.50
CA ALA A 179 -17.96 -25.06 1.33
C ALA A 179 -19.34 -25.64 0.95
N PRO A 180 -20.21 -26.06 1.89
CA PRO A 180 -21.60 -26.40 1.59
C PRO A 180 -22.38 -25.28 0.90
N GLU A 181 -22.18 -24.04 1.35
CA GLU A 181 -22.85 -22.86 0.79
C GLU A 181 -22.36 -22.58 -0.63
N MET A 182 -21.05 -22.56 -0.90
CA MET A 182 -20.54 -22.36 -2.27
C MET A 182 -20.98 -23.50 -3.19
N ARG A 183 -20.92 -24.76 -2.73
CA ARG A 183 -21.42 -25.90 -3.51
C ARG A 183 -22.88 -25.70 -3.85
N LYS A 184 -23.72 -25.32 -2.88
CA LYS A 184 -25.14 -25.06 -3.12
C LYS A 184 -25.33 -23.91 -4.12
N ALA A 185 -24.59 -22.81 -3.98
CA ALA A 185 -24.65 -21.66 -4.88
C ALA A 185 -24.26 -22.02 -6.32
N LEU A 186 -23.12 -22.68 -6.54
CA LEU A 186 -22.70 -23.10 -7.87
C LEU A 186 -23.61 -24.19 -8.46
N SER A 187 -24.16 -25.08 -7.63
CA SER A 187 -25.18 -26.05 -8.09
C SER A 187 -26.43 -25.33 -8.57
N TYR A 188 -26.86 -24.32 -7.82
CA TYR A 188 -28.03 -23.52 -8.14
C TYR A 188 -27.85 -22.74 -9.44
N LEU A 189 -26.70 -22.06 -9.61
CA LEU A 189 -26.34 -21.42 -10.89
C LEU A 189 -26.22 -22.44 -12.04
N GLY A 190 -25.73 -23.64 -11.75
CA GLY A 190 -25.69 -24.75 -12.70
C GLY A 190 -27.06 -25.26 -13.17
N THR A 191 -28.16 -24.90 -12.49
CA THR A 191 -29.53 -25.22 -12.95
C THR A 191 -30.07 -24.24 -14.00
N LEU A 192 -29.37 -23.12 -14.23
CA LEU A 192 -29.73 -22.18 -15.29
C LEU A 192 -29.56 -22.83 -16.69
N PRO A 193 -30.28 -22.34 -17.72
CA PRO A 193 -30.10 -22.82 -19.08
C PRO A 193 -28.64 -22.76 -19.52
N ASP A 194 -28.18 -23.78 -20.23
CA ASP A 194 -26.79 -23.98 -20.61
C ASP A 194 -26.22 -22.81 -21.43
N GLU A 195 -27.04 -22.22 -22.29
CA GLU A 195 -26.71 -21.06 -23.13
C GLU A 195 -26.66 -19.71 -22.37
N THR A 196 -26.89 -19.70 -21.05
CA THR A 196 -26.85 -18.47 -20.25
C THR A 196 -25.44 -17.91 -20.18
N VAL A 197 -25.27 -16.67 -20.64
CA VAL A 197 -23.98 -15.96 -20.64
C VAL A 197 -23.58 -15.53 -19.22
N VAL A 198 -22.32 -15.71 -18.84
CA VAL A 198 -21.81 -15.37 -17.49
C VAL A 198 -21.11 -14.01 -17.48
N TYR A 199 -21.52 -13.13 -16.56
CA TYR A 199 -20.93 -11.81 -16.32
C TYR A 199 -20.45 -11.72 -14.86
N ASN A 200 -19.14 -11.83 -14.66
CA ASN A 200 -18.50 -12.02 -13.36
C ASN A 200 -17.72 -10.79 -12.87
N GLY A 201 -17.56 -10.65 -11.55
CA GLY A 201 -17.05 -9.41 -10.92
C GLY A 201 -15.64 -8.97 -11.31
N HIS A 202 -14.74 -9.92 -11.65
CA HIS A 202 -13.32 -9.65 -11.87
C HIS A 202 -12.71 -10.38 -13.08
N GLU A 203 -11.66 -9.82 -13.66
CA GLU A 203 -10.84 -10.44 -14.70
C GLU A 203 -9.79 -11.41 -14.13
N TYR A 204 -10.24 -12.51 -13.52
CA TYR A 204 -9.38 -13.57 -12.95
C TYR A 204 -9.17 -14.78 -13.86
N THR A 205 -9.74 -14.77 -15.06
CA THR A 205 -9.84 -15.94 -15.96
C THR A 205 -8.48 -16.57 -16.25
N LYS A 206 -7.41 -15.77 -16.40
CA LYS A 206 -6.06 -16.29 -16.64
C LYS A 206 -5.49 -17.07 -15.44
N ALA A 207 -5.71 -16.58 -14.22
CA ALA A 207 -5.28 -17.26 -13.00
C ALA A 207 -6.14 -18.51 -12.76
N SER A 208 -7.45 -18.39 -12.97
CA SER A 208 -8.40 -19.51 -12.87
C SER A 208 -8.11 -20.62 -13.89
N LEU A 209 -7.72 -20.27 -15.12
CA LEU A 209 -7.22 -21.25 -16.11
C LEU A 209 -5.96 -21.95 -15.61
N ALA A 210 -4.97 -21.21 -15.09
CA ALA A 210 -3.73 -21.81 -14.61
C ALA A 210 -3.98 -22.85 -13.50
N PHE A 211 -4.87 -22.52 -12.56
CA PHE A 211 -5.29 -23.44 -11.50
C PHE A 211 -6.12 -24.61 -12.05
N GLY A 212 -7.15 -24.33 -12.85
CA GLY A 212 -8.02 -25.34 -13.43
C GLY A 212 -7.25 -26.36 -14.29
N ALA A 213 -6.31 -25.88 -15.10
CA ALA A 213 -5.44 -26.72 -15.92
C ALA A 213 -4.40 -27.51 -15.10
N HIS A 214 -4.05 -27.07 -13.90
CA HIS A 214 -3.22 -27.86 -12.98
C HIS A 214 -3.99 -29.06 -12.41
N ILE A 215 -5.31 -28.91 -12.20
CA ILE A 215 -6.17 -29.95 -11.61
C ILE A 215 -6.73 -30.90 -12.69
N ASP A 216 -7.32 -30.36 -13.76
CA ASP A 216 -7.96 -31.11 -14.86
C ASP A 216 -7.48 -30.56 -16.22
N PRO A 217 -6.23 -30.84 -16.65
CA PRO A 217 -5.64 -30.29 -17.88
C PRO A 217 -6.39 -30.70 -19.16
N ASP A 218 -7.14 -31.79 -19.10
CA ASP A 218 -7.87 -32.42 -20.19
C ASP A 218 -9.40 -32.21 -20.07
N ALA A 219 -9.83 -31.25 -19.24
CA ALA A 219 -11.25 -30.92 -19.12
C ALA A 219 -11.86 -30.63 -20.52
N PRO A 220 -13.09 -31.09 -20.82
CA PRO A 220 -13.65 -31.03 -22.18
C PRO A 220 -13.60 -29.64 -22.85
N GLY A 221 -13.78 -28.57 -22.06
CA GLY A 221 -13.78 -27.19 -22.53
C GLY A 221 -12.41 -26.49 -22.51
N MET A 222 -11.34 -27.15 -22.04
CA MET A 222 -10.08 -26.49 -21.69
C MET A 222 -9.41 -25.78 -22.88
N ASN A 223 -9.53 -26.32 -24.09
CA ASN A 223 -8.99 -25.69 -25.29
C ASN A 223 -9.75 -24.41 -25.69
N LYS A 224 -11.06 -24.35 -25.43
CA LYS A 224 -11.85 -23.13 -25.63
C LYS A 224 -11.44 -22.07 -24.61
N LEU A 225 -11.28 -22.46 -23.34
CA LEU A 225 -10.80 -21.56 -22.28
C LEU A 225 -9.39 -21.00 -22.57
N ARG A 226 -8.45 -21.83 -23.05
CA ARG A 226 -7.09 -21.40 -23.44
C ARG A 226 -7.08 -20.36 -24.55
N LYS A 227 -8.04 -20.40 -25.47
CA LYS A 227 -8.21 -19.37 -26.51
C LYS A 227 -8.85 -18.11 -25.96
N LEU A 228 -9.84 -18.27 -25.08
CA LEU A 228 -10.58 -17.16 -24.48
C LEU A 228 -9.67 -16.21 -23.66
N VAL A 229 -8.67 -16.74 -22.96
CA VAL A 229 -7.71 -15.95 -22.16
C VAL A 229 -6.73 -15.11 -23.00
N GLU A 230 -6.73 -15.26 -24.33
CA GLU A 230 -5.95 -14.41 -25.23
C GLU A 230 -6.66 -13.07 -25.49
N GLU A 231 -7.93 -12.94 -25.12
CA GLU A 231 -8.72 -11.71 -25.28
C GLU A 231 -8.59 -10.78 -24.07
N ASP A 232 -8.61 -9.46 -24.30
CA ASP A 232 -8.43 -8.45 -23.24
C ASP A 232 -9.57 -8.39 -22.21
N ILE A 233 -10.79 -8.73 -22.63
CA ILE A 233 -11.99 -8.77 -21.79
C ILE A 233 -12.63 -10.14 -21.96
N THR A 234 -12.60 -10.99 -20.93
CA THR A 234 -13.12 -12.37 -21.04
C THR A 234 -14.55 -12.50 -20.55
N THR A 235 -15.01 -11.58 -19.71
CA THR A 235 -16.39 -11.59 -19.19
C THR A 235 -17.42 -11.49 -20.31
N GLY A 236 -18.56 -12.18 -20.16
CA GLY A 236 -19.60 -12.23 -21.18
C GLY A 236 -19.28 -13.12 -22.39
N LYS A 237 -18.16 -13.86 -22.38
CA LYS A 237 -17.74 -14.76 -23.46
C LYS A 237 -17.80 -16.24 -23.10
N SER A 238 -18.19 -16.57 -21.86
CA SER A 238 -18.52 -17.93 -21.45
C SER A 238 -20.01 -18.07 -21.13
N THR A 239 -20.45 -19.31 -21.08
CA THR A 239 -21.82 -19.70 -20.72
C THR A 239 -21.82 -20.67 -19.55
N ILE A 240 -22.98 -20.90 -18.92
CA ILE A 240 -23.12 -21.94 -17.90
C ILE A 240 -22.71 -23.32 -18.42
N ALA A 241 -22.98 -23.63 -19.70
CA ALA A 241 -22.49 -24.85 -20.34
C ALA A 241 -20.97 -24.95 -20.35
N ASP A 242 -20.30 -23.84 -20.65
CA ASP A 242 -18.85 -23.77 -20.70
C ASP A 242 -18.23 -23.96 -19.30
N GLU A 243 -18.79 -23.30 -18.29
CA GLU A 243 -18.31 -23.44 -16.90
C GLU A 243 -18.46 -24.88 -16.40
N LYS A 244 -19.54 -25.60 -16.76
CA LYS A 244 -19.68 -27.04 -16.47
C LYS A 244 -18.62 -27.91 -17.14
N GLN A 245 -18.00 -27.42 -18.22
CA GLN A 245 -16.97 -28.16 -18.96
C GLN A 245 -15.54 -27.91 -18.48
N TRP A 246 -15.22 -26.75 -17.90
CA TRP A 246 -13.85 -26.42 -17.49
C TRP A 246 -13.67 -25.98 -16.04
N ASN A 247 -14.73 -25.56 -15.35
CA ASN A 247 -14.62 -24.99 -14.02
C ASN A 247 -14.53 -26.12 -12.98
N VAL A 248 -13.37 -26.28 -12.37
CA VAL A 248 -13.11 -27.37 -11.42
C VAL A 248 -14.02 -27.32 -10.19
N PHE A 249 -14.53 -26.14 -9.82
CA PHE A 249 -15.49 -25.99 -8.72
C PHE A 249 -16.92 -26.42 -9.10
N MET A 250 -17.23 -26.51 -10.40
CA MET A 250 -18.50 -27.06 -10.91
C MET A 250 -18.40 -28.54 -11.32
N ARG A 251 -17.19 -29.12 -11.28
CA ARG A 251 -16.86 -30.48 -11.74
C ARG A 251 -16.30 -31.36 -10.62
N LEU A 252 -16.87 -31.24 -9.42
CA LEU A 252 -16.38 -31.92 -8.21
C LEU A 252 -16.41 -33.45 -8.31
N ASP A 253 -17.27 -33.98 -9.16
CA ASP A 253 -17.44 -35.40 -9.47
C ASP A 253 -16.47 -35.92 -10.53
N SER A 254 -15.71 -35.05 -11.19
CA SER A 254 -14.73 -35.46 -12.19
C SER A 254 -13.59 -36.28 -11.56
N ALA A 255 -13.13 -37.32 -12.26
CA ALA A 255 -12.05 -38.17 -11.79
C ALA A 255 -10.77 -37.38 -11.47
N ALA A 256 -10.49 -36.31 -12.23
CA ALA A 256 -9.35 -35.42 -12.01
C ALA A 256 -9.45 -34.66 -10.68
N VAL A 257 -10.62 -34.06 -10.38
CA VAL A 257 -10.85 -33.36 -9.11
C VAL A 257 -10.83 -34.32 -7.92
N ARG A 258 -11.44 -35.51 -8.05
CA ARG A 258 -11.41 -36.55 -7.02
C ARG A 258 -9.98 -37.01 -6.72
N ALA A 259 -9.16 -37.21 -7.75
CA ALA A 259 -7.76 -37.57 -7.60
C ALA A 259 -6.94 -36.45 -6.92
N ALA A 260 -7.15 -35.19 -7.31
CA ALA A 260 -6.44 -34.05 -6.73
C ALA A 260 -6.81 -33.79 -5.27
N THR A 261 -8.09 -33.93 -4.91
CA THR A 261 -8.61 -33.68 -3.56
C THR A 261 -8.57 -34.90 -2.63
N LYS A 262 -8.38 -36.11 -3.18
CA LYS A 262 -8.35 -37.38 -2.45
C LYS A 262 -9.59 -37.59 -1.58
N THR A 263 -10.76 -37.26 -2.12
CA THR A 263 -12.05 -37.42 -1.43
C THR A 263 -13.17 -37.62 -2.42
N GLU A 264 -14.12 -38.48 -2.06
CA GLU A 264 -15.35 -38.74 -2.82
C GLU A 264 -16.51 -37.84 -2.35
N ASP A 265 -16.33 -37.07 -1.27
CA ASP A 265 -17.32 -36.11 -0.80
C ASP A 265 -17.15 -34.76 -1.52
N ASP A 266 -18.21 -34.27 -2.15
CA ASP A 266 -18.25 -32.97 -2.84
C ASP A 266 -17.93 -31.80 -1.90
N ILE A 267 -18.40 -31.87 -0.66
CA ILE A 267 -18.20 -30.76 0.29
C ILE A 267 -16.73 -30.67 0.69
N ASP A 268 -16.13 -31.80 1.04
CA ASP A 268 -14.68 -31.87 1.31
C ASP A 268 -13.85 -31.54 0.07
N ALA A 269 -14.27 -31.97 -1.13
CA ALA A 269 -13.61 -31.62 -2.38
C ALA A 269 -13.64 -30.10 -2.63
N MET A 270 -14.79 -29.44 -2.43
CA MET A 270 -14.93 -27.99 -2.53
C MET A 270 -14.01 -27.26 -1.54
N ALA A 271 -14.00 -27.68 -0.27
CA ALA A 271 -13.14 -27.07 0.75
C ALA A 271 -11.65 -27.25 0.44
N LYS A 272 -11.25 -28.41 -0.09
CA LYS A 272 -9.87 -28.71 -0.48
C LYS A 272 -9.47 -27.97 -1.75
N LEU A 273 -10.32 -27.88 -2.76
CA LEU A 273 -10.05 -27.08 -3.96
C LEU A 273 -9.88 -25.62 -3.61
N LEU A 274 -10.70 -25.04 -2.72
CA LEU A 274 -10.48 -23.66 -2.28
C LEU A 274 -9.14 -23.52 -1.56
N LYS A 275 -8.80 -24.43 -0.65
CA LYS A 275 -7.49 -24.44 0.02
C LYS A 275 -6.36 -24.51 -1.00
N LEU A 276 -6.42 -25.43 -1.95
CA LEU A 276 -5.46 -25.57 -3.04
C LEU A 276 -5.40 -24.31 -3.90
N HIS A 277 -6.52 -23.67 -4.21
CA HIS A 277 -6.60 -22.42 -4.96
C HIS A 277 -5.96 -21.25 -4.19
N THR A 278 -6.18 -21.16 -2.87
CA THR A 278 -5.50 -20.19 -2.00
C THR A 278 -4.03 -20.50 -1.75
N ILE A 279 -3.61 -21.77 -1.85
CA ILE A 279 -2.21 -22.21 -1.80
C ILE A 279 -1.56 -22.08 -3.18
N ALA A 280 -2.34 -22.02 -4.27
CA ALA A 280 -1.89 -21.84 -5.66
C ALA A 280 -1.78 -20.36 -6.09
N ASP A 281 -2.16 -19.40 -5.23
CA ASP A 281 -1.47 -18.10 -5.21
C ASP A 281 0.01 -18.42 -4.90
N PRO A 282 0.96 -18.22 -5.83
CA PRO A 282 2.15 -19.04 -5.88
C PRO A 282 3.04 -18.91 -4.63
N PRO A 283 3.30 -19.99 -3.88
CA PRO A 283 4.65 -20.37 -3.55
C PRO A 283 5.28 -20.98 -4.80
N LEU A 284 6.48 -20.48 -5.08
CA LEU A 284 7.47 -20.98 -6.01
C LEU A 284 7.55 -22.52 -6.14
N GLU A 285 7.58 -22.96 -7.42
CA GLU A 285 8.35 -24.08 -8.00
C GLU A 285 7.79 -25.53 -8.13
N LEU A 286 7.94 -26.03 -9.39
CA LEU A 286 8.25 -27.39 -9.92
C LEU A 286 7.13 -28.47 -9.94
N GLY A 287 6.83 -29.20 -11.02
CA GLY A 287 7.38 -29.37 -12.38
C GLY A 287 6.36 -30.12 -13.29
N THR A 288 6.50 -30.24 -14.61
CA THR A 288 7.38 -31.17 -15.35
C THR A 288 7.10 -31.06 -16.87
N TRP A 289 8.08 -31.50 -17.68
CA TRP A 289 8.03 -31.89 -19.12
C TRP A 289 8.73 -31.00 -20.17
N LYS A 290 10.00 -31.36 -20.38
CA LYS A 290 10.73 -31.74 -21.62
C LYS A 290 10.45 -31.00 -22.94
N GLY A 291 11.52 -30.46 -23.53
CA GLY A 291 11.63 -30.30 -25.00
C GLY A 291 12.81 -29.46 -25.52
N CYS A 292 13.94 -30.14 -25.78
CA CYS A 292 15.05 -29.82 -26.71
C CYS A 292 15.93 -28.55 -26.58
N THR A 293 17.23 -28.85 -26.40
CA THR A 293 18.44 -28.02 -26.35
C THR A 293 19.20 -27.89 -27.68
N GLN A 294 20.03 -26.84 -27.80
CA GLN A 294 21.45 -26.80 -28.31
C GLN A 294 21.78 -25.35 -28.77
N ALA A 295 22.95 -24.72 -28.55
CA ALA A 295 24.26 -25.09 -27.99
C ALA A 295 25.10 -23.81 -27.70
N VAL A 296 25.97 -23.81 -26.69
CA VAL A 296 27.26 -23.06 -26.67
C VAL A 296 28.27 -23.78 -25.77
N SER A 297 29.43 -24.17 -26.31
CA SER A 297 30.74 -23.90 -25.70
C SER A 297 31.89 -24.24 -26.66
N GLY A 298 32.84 -23.31 -26.80
CA GLY A 298 34.25 -23.56 -27.11
C GLY A 298 34.66 -23.88 -28.56
N THR A 299 35.09 -22.84 -29.29
CA THR A 299 36.10 -22.89 -30.38
C THR A 299 35.99 -24.02 -31.42
N PHE A 300 35.21 -23.80 -32.48
CA PHE A 300 35.56 -24.21 -33.84
C PHE A 300 34.86 -23.26 -34.83
N ALA A 301 35.62 -22.76 -35.79
CA ALA A 301 35.06 -22.15 -36.99
C ALA A 301 34.29 -23.23 -37.76
N LEU A 302 33.04 -22.92 -38.17
CA LEU A 302 32.43 -23.30 -39.45
C LEU A 302 30.96 -22.89 -39.50
N GLY A 303 30.59 -22.21 -40.59
CA GLY A 303 29.30 -22.43 -41.25
C GLY A 303 28.15 -21.50 -40.85
N ASN A 304 27.86 -20.56 -41.76
CA ASN A 304 26.55 -19.93 -41.99
C ASN A 304 25.36 -20.70 -41.40
N ASN A 305 24.57 -20.04 -40.55
CA ASN A 305 23.11 -20.13 -40.67
C ASN A 305 22.42 -18.93 -40.00
N ARG A 306 21.44 -18.37 -40.74
CA ARG A 306 20.66 -17.17 -40.43
C ARG A 306 19.92 -17.30 -39.09
N MET A 307 20.08 -16.33 -38.20
CA MET A 307 19.22 -16.18 -37.02
C MET A 307 17.87 -15.53 -37.35
N ASN A 308 16.86 -16.00 -36.62
CA ASN A 308 15.42 -15.81 -36.74
C ASN A 308 14.95 -14.47 -36.10
N PRO A 309 14.00 -13.70 -36.68
CA PRO A 309 13.66 -12.32 -36.26
C PRO A 309 12.89 -12.15 -34.93
N ARG A 310 12.83 -13.16 -34.05
CA ARG A 310 11.91 -13.15 -32.89
C ARG A 310 12.46 -12.47 -31.62
N GLY A 311 13.74 -12.10 -31.58
CA GLY A 311 14.36 -11.44 -30.42
C GLY A 311 14.00 -9.96 -30.26
N ASP A 312 13.79 -9.26 -31.37
CA ASP A 312 13.58 -7.80 -31.37
C ASP A 312 12.18 -7.38 -30.90
N ALA A 313 11.19 -8.28 -31.01
CA ALA A 313 9.79 -8.01 -30.64
C ALA A 313 9.56 -7.92 -29.12
N ILE A 314 10.45 -8.47 -28.29
CA ILE A 314 10.25 -8.60 -26.83
C ILE A 314 10.69 -7.32 -26.09
N CYS A 315 11.72 -6.63 -26.59
CA CYS A 315 12.13 -5.33 -26.05
C CYS A 315 11.05 -4.25 -26.25
N MET A 316 10.32 -4.31 -27.38
CA MET A 316 9.19 -3.42 -27.67
C MET A 316 7.94 -3.71 -26.80
N ARG A 317 7.70 -4.97 -26.41
CA ARG A 317 6.56 -5.34 -25.54
C ARG A 317 6.71 -4.92 -24.09
N LEU A 318 7.95 -4.84 -23.56
CA LEU A 318 8.20 -4.35 -22.19
C LEU A 318 7.96 -2.84 -22.03
N PHE A 319 7.98 -2.07 -23.11
CA PHE A 319 7.69 -0.62 -23.13
C PHE A 319 6.30 -0.27 -23.69
N GLY A 320 5.45 -1.27 -23.93
CA GLY A 320 4.05 -1.08 -24.34
C GLY A 320 3.91 -0.53 -25.77
N HIS A 321 4.20 -1.36 -26.77
CA HIS A 321 3.58 -1.24 -28.09
C HIS A 321 3.59 -2.61 -28.82
N GLU A 322 2.42 -3.07 -29.26
CA GLU A 322 2.30 -4.06 -30.33
C GLU A 322 2.17 -3.36 -31.69
N GLU A 323 2.83 -3.94 -32.70
CA GLU A 323 2.79 -3.51 -34.09
C GLU A 323 1.39 -3.73 -34.69
N HIS A 324 0.71 -2.67 -35.11
CA HIS A 324 -0.02 -2.68 -36.38
C HIS A 324 -0.19 -1.27 -36.97
N SER A 325 0.41 -1.09 -38.16
CA SER A 325 0.13 -0.10 -39.21
C SER A 325 -0.16 1.35 -38.81
N GLY A 326 0.89 2.16 -38.77
CA GLY A 326 0.80 3.63 -38.81
C GLY A 326 1.89 4.27 -37.97
N ARG A 327 3.01 4.66 -38.59
CA ARG A 327 4.19 5.25 -37.92
C ARG A 327 3.80 6.28 -36.85
N PRO A 328 4.04 6.04 -35.55
CA PRO A 328 4.02 7.09 -34.55
C PRO A 328 5.44 7.61 -34.36
N SER A 329 5.65 8.89 -34.62
CA SER A 329 6.93 9.55 -34.34
C SER A 329 7.10 9.75 -32.82
N PHE A 330 8.36 9.75 -32.35
CA PHE A 330 8.81 10.15 -31.01
C PHE A 330 8.12 11.42 -30.47
N SER A 331 7.57 12.26 -31.36
CA SER A 331 6.73 13.43 -31.04
C SER A 331 5.37 13.16 -30.40
N ARG A 332 4.84 11.92 -30.46
CA ARG A 332 3.55 11.56 -29.84
C ARG A 332 3.73 11.22 -28.36
N TRP A 333 4.78 10.49 -28.01
CA TRP A 333 5.20 10.27 -26.63
C TRP A 333 5.54 11.57 -25.90
N ILE A 334 6.17 12.53 -26.58
CA ILE A 334 6.41 13.90 -26.05
C ILE A 334 5.11 14.71 -25.89
N ARG A 335 4.09 14.46 -26.74
CA ARG A 335 2.79 15.17 -26.65
C ARG A 335 1.89 14.65 -25.54
N ASP A 336 1.90 13.34 -25.27
CA ASP A 336 1.12 12.75 -24.18
C ASP A 336 1.74 13.06 -22.81
N ALA A 337 3.03 13.39 -22.75
CA ALA A 337 3.69 13.99 -21.58
C ALA A 337 3.32 15.48 -21.38
N HIS A 338 2.46 16.06 -22.22
CA HIS A 338 2.09 17.47 -22.21
C HIS A 338 0.62 17.68 -21.84
N PHE A 339 0.20 17.24 -20.65
CA PHE A 339 -1.01 17.75 -19.99
C PHE A 339 -0.89 17.71 -18.45
N SER A 340 -0.07 18.61 -17.91
CA SER A 340 -0.38 19.48 -16.77
C SER A 340 0.72 20.54 -16.70
N GLY A 341 0.74 21.42 -17.70
CA GLY A 341 1.59 22.60 -17.74
C GLY A 341 1.17 23.65 -16.71
N GLU A 342 1.01 23.27 -15.45
CA GLU A 342 1.22 24.25 -14.39
C GLU A 342 2.70 24.57 -14.38
N ARG A 343 2.99 25.80 -14.80
CA ARG A 343 4.27 26.45 -14.54
C ARG A 343 4.71 26.11 -13.12
N ILE A 344 5.78 25.33 -12.99
CA ILE A 344 6.62 25.28 -11.78
C ILE A 344 7.37 26.63 -11.68
N THR A 345 6.65 27.74 -11.78
CA THR A 345 7.10 29.05 -11.31
C THR A 345 6.92 29.01 -9.80
N GLY A 346 7.93 29.44 -9.05
CA GLY A 346 8.05 29.34 -7.58
C GLY A 346 6.97 30.03 -6.73
N ALA A 347 5.75 30.24 -7.24
CA ALA A 347 4.59 30.78 -6.55
C ALA A 347 3.91 29.73 -5.63
N THR A 348 3.83 28.45 -6.02
CA THR A 348 3.34 27.37 -5.12
C THR A 348 4.36 26.96 -4.06
N ARG A 349 5.54 27.59 -4.03
CA ARG A 349 6.66 27.27 -3.13
C ARG A 349 6.59 27.97 -1.76
N ARG A 350 5.65 28.91 -1.55
CA ARG A 350 5.62 29.77 -0.36
C ARG A 350 4.66 29.34 0.75
N ASP A 351 3.60 28.59 0.47
CA ASP A 351 2.46 28.57 1.40
C ASP A 351 2.43 27.40 2.40
N ASN A 352 3.38 26.44 2.34
CA ASN A 352 3.40 25.27 3.22
C ASN A 352 4.79 24.90 3.78
N ILE A 353 5.70 25.85 3.99
CA ILE A 353 6.97 25.53 4.68
C ILE A 353 6.72 25.57 6.20
N SER A 354 6.42 24.39 6.75
CA SER A 354 6.40 24.17 8.20
C SER A 354 7.73 24.62 8.83
N SER A 355 7.67 25.31 9.96
CA SER A 355 8.80 26.00 10.60
C SER A 355 9.84 25.07 11.29
N ALA A 356 9.86 23.80 10.90
CA ALA A 356 10.70 22.74 11.45
C ALA A 356 11.93 22.49 10.57
N MET A 357 13.10 22.39 11.21
CA MET A 357 14.38 22.20 10.50
C MET A 357 14.54 20.80 9.88
N PHE A 358 13.71 19.84 10.29
CA PHE A 358 13.44 18.61 9.57
C PHE A 358 12.06 18.76 8.92
N PRO A 359 11.94 18.61 7.60
CA PRO A 359 10.64 18.60 6.92
C PRO A 359 9.68 17.59 7.56
N ASP A 360 8.37 17.88 7.58
CA ASP A 360 7.35 16.83 7.75
C ASP A 360 7.47 15.85 6.58
N LEU A 361 7.35 14.54 6.83
CA LEU A 361 7.33 13.54 5.77
C LEU A 361 6.20 13.78 4.78
N ARG A 362 5.13 14.51 5.12
CA ARG A 362 4.08 14.93 4.17
C ARG A 362 4.55 16.06 3.24
N ASP A 363 5.32 17.04 3.75
CA ASP A 363 5.95 18.08 2.92
C ASP A 363 7.10 17.50 2.09
N MET A 364 7.83 16.52 2.64
CA MET A 364 8.78 15.70 1.87
C MET A 364 8.04 14.88 0.85
N TRP A 365 6.95 14.20 1.20
CA TRP A 365 6.17 13.32 0.33
C TRP A 365 5.55 14.09 -0.83
N HIS A 366 4.92 15.25 -0.62
CA HIS A 366 4.39 16.07 -1.71
C HIS A 366 5.50 16.65 -2.60
N PHE A 367 6.64 17.01 -2.02
CA PHE A 367 7.82 17.40 -2.80
C PHE A 367 8.48 16.19 -3.50
N TRP A 368 8.37 15.00 -2.91
CA TRP A 368 8.89 13.74 -3.42
C TRP A 368 7.93 13.06 -4.36
N GLU A 369 6.66 13.43 -4.42
CA GLU A 369 5.64 12.81 -5.27
C GLU A 369 6.04 12.96 -6.74
N SER A 370 6.60 14.12 -7.11
CA SER A 370 7.23 14.35 -8.41
C SER A 370 8.50 13.53 -8.66
N ASP A 371 9.23 13.16 -7.60
CA ASP A 371 10.52 12.46 -7.64
C ASP A 371 10.37 10.93 -7.48
N PHE A 372 9.29 10.48 -6.85
CA PHE A 372 8.93 9.09 -6.58
C PHE A 372 8.02 8.51 -7.66
N VAL A 373 7.39 9.29 -8.54
CA VAL A 373 6.78 8.74 -9.77
C VAL A 373 7.82 7.94 -10.57
N VAL A 374 9.06 8.44 -10.58
CA VAL A 374 10.22 7.78 -11.18
C VAL A 374 10.58 6.50 -10.41
N LEU A 375 10.74 6.57 -9.08
CA LEU A 375 11.11 5.42 -8.23
C LEU A 375 10.00 4.37 -8.05
N SER A 376 8.73 4.75 -8.08
CA SER A 376 7.57 3.85 -7.96
C SER A 376 7.38 3.03 -9.22
N ARG A 377 7.42 3.66 -10.40
CA ARG A 377 7.45 2.94 -11.69
C ARG A 377 8.70 2.07 -11.82
N LEU A 378 9.82 2.51 -11.25
CA LEU A 378 11.04 1.71 -11.17
C LEU A 378 10.89 0.50 -10.23
N SER A 379 10.25 0.68 -9.08
CA SER A 379 9.96 -0.42 -8.15
C SER A 379 9.02 -1.44 -8.77
N GLU A 380 8.08 -1.03 -9.62
CA GLU A 380 7.25 -1.96 -10.39
C GLU A 380 8.05 -2.74 -11.43
N VAL A 381 8.96 -2.08 -12.17
CA VAL A 381 9.84 -2.76 -13.15
C VAL A 381 10.80 -3.71 -12.44
N VAL A 382 11.41 -3.28 -11.33
CA VAL A 382 12.32 -4.09 -10.51
C VAL A 382 11.58 -5.25 -9.85
N LEU A 383 10.37 -5.04 -9.30
CA LEU A 383 9.55 -6.11 -8.73
C LEU A 383 9.07 -7.10 -9.80
N LYS A 384 8.73 -6.63 -11.01
CA LYS A 384 8.42 -7.50 -12.15
C LYS A 384 9.64 -8.31 -12.61
N LEU A 385 10.83 -7.73 -12.53
CA LEU A 385 12.10 -8.42 -12.84
C LEU A 385 12.51 -9.41 -11.73
N PHE A 386 12.36 -9.07 -10.44
CA PHE A 386 12.62 -9.98 -9.30
C PHE A 386 11.62 -11.12 -9.19
N LYS A 387 10.39 -10.93 -9.69
CA LYS A 387 9.38 -11.97 -9.85
C LYS A 387 9.59 -12.81 -11.12
N HIS A 388 10.63 -12.53 -11.91
CA HIS A 388 10.96 -13.33 -13.09
C HIS A 388 11.55 -14.69 -12.64
N PRO A 389 11.05 -15.83 -13.18
CA PRO A 389 11.39 -17.18 -12.72
C PRO A 389 12.90 -17.50 -12.63
N ALA A 390 13.70 -16.83 -13.45
CA ALA A 390 15.15 -16.98 -13.55
C ALA A 390 15.95 -16.60 -12.29
N LEU A 391 15.45 -15.71 -11.41
CA LEU A 391 16.21 -15.20 -10.25
C LEU A 391 16.04 -16.03 -8.97
N VAL A 392 15.11 -17.00 -8.94
CA VAL A 392 14.59 -17.56 -7.68
C VAL A 392 14.96 -19.04 -7.43
N ARG A 393 15.70 -19.70 -8.32
CA ARG A 393 16.11 -21.11 -8.11
C ARG A 393 17.29 -21.26 -7.16
N ALA A 394 17.02 -21.76 -5.95
CA ALA A 394 17.98 -22.44 -5.08
C ALA A 394 17.66 -23.95 -5.07
N PRO A 395 18.64 -24.86 -4.92
CA PRO A 395 18.45 -26.28 -5.22
C PRO A 395 17.74 -27.03 -4.09
N PRO A 396 16.74 -27.89 -4.38
CA PRO A 396 16.35 -28.96 -3.48
C PRO A 396 17.09 -30.25 -3.84
N ALA A 397 17.72 -30.84 -2.83
CA ALA A 397 18.29 -32.17 -2.85
C ALA A 397 17.20 -33.25 -2.97
N GLY A 398 17.51 -34.34 -3.67
CA GLY A 398 16.77 -35.61 -3.53
C GLY A 398 16.16 -36.13 -4.83
N ILE A 399 16.91 -37.01 -5.48
CA ILE A 399 16.46 -37.90 -6.55
C ILE A 399 15.39 -38.85 -6.02
N THR A 400 14.28 -39.04 -6.72
CA THR A 400 13.72 -40.38 -6.98
C THR A 400 12.88 -40.40 -8.26
N HIS A 401 13.27 -41.27 -9.19
CA HIS A 401 12.59 -41.58 -10.43
C HIS A 401 11.19 -42.17 -10.19
N ARG A 402 10.24 -41.93 -11.12
CA ARG A 402 9.47 -43.01 -11.78
C ARG A 402 8.69 -42.55 -13.02
N HIS A 403 8.97 -43.27 -14.12
CA HIS A 403 8.16 -43.62 -15.29
C HIS A 403 7.68 -42.56 -16.31
N THR A 404 8.38 -42.53 -17.44
CA THR A 404 7.76 -42.70 -18.78
C THR A 404 8.54 -43.72 -19.61
N PRO A 405 7.91 -44.39 -20.59
CA PRO A 405 8.48 -45.52 -21.27
C PRO A 405 9.50 -45.13 -22.35
N ALA A 406 10.56 -45.94 -22.41
CA ALA A 406 11.36 -46.34 -23.56
C ALA A 406 11.39 -45.41 -24.80
N LEU A 407 12.52 -44.74 -24.98
CA LEU A 407 13.39 -44.83 -26.16
C LEU A 407 14.71 -44.13 -25.80
N TYR A 408 15.83 -44.79 -26.10
CA TYR A 408 17.23 -44.46 -25.79
C TYR A 408 17.82 -45.02 -24.47
N SER A 409 18.82 -45.89 -24.66
CA SER A 409 19.66 -46.50 -23.64
C SER A 409 20.72 -45.49 -23.14
N PRO A 410 20.91 -45.31 -21.82
CA PRO A 410 21.92 -44.41 -21.28
C PRO A 410 23.23 -45.15 -21.04
N ASN A 411 24.23 -44.94 -21.89
CA ASN A 411 25.60 -45.40 -21.66
C ASN A 411 26.59 -44.27 -21.91
N SER A 412 26.91 -43.49 -20.87
CA SER A 412 28.26 -42.99 -20.53
C SER A 412 28.20 -41.80 -19.54
N MET A 413 29.21 -41.67 -18.66
CA MET A 413 29.37 -40.52 -17.75
C MET A 413 29.47 -39.16 -18.47
N ALA A 414 29.80 -39.15 -19.77
CA ALA A 414 29.89 -37.95 -20.60
C ALA A 414 28.53 -37.25 -20.79
N ASP A 415 27.43 -38.00 -20.70
CA ASP A 415 26.07 -37.51 -20.93
C ASP A 415 25.53 -36.69 -19.74
N ALA A 416 25.93 -37.06 -18.52
CA ALA A 416 25.56 -36.32 -17.30
C ALA A 416 26.34 -35.00 -17.14
N SER A 417 27.61 -34.95 -17.59
CA SER A 417 28.39 -33.71 -17.64
C SER A 417 27.87 -32.75 -18.71
N LEU A 418 27.42 -33.29 -19.86
CA LEU A 418 26.81 -32.50 -20.93
C LEU A 418 25.47 -31.89 -20.51
N GLN A 419 24.63 -32.64 -19.80
CA GLN A 419 23.37 -32.13 -19.24
C GLN A 419 23.58 -31.02 -18.21
N ARG A 420 24.57 -31.15 -17.32
CA ARG A 420 24.93 -30.07 -16.39
C ARG A 420 25.43 -28.83 -17.12
N ALA A 421 26.31 -28.99 -18.11
CA ALA A 421 26.84 -27.87 -18.89
C ALA A 421 25.74 -27.13 -19.67
N LEU A 422 24.75 -27.84 -20.22
CA LEU A 422 23.60 -27.23 -20.89
C LEU A 422 22.69 -26.44 -19.93
N HIS A 423 22.44 -26.98 -18.74
CA HIS A 423 21.64 -26.30 -17.73
C HIS A 423 22.33 -25.03 -17.20
N GLU A 424 23.64 -25.09 -16.93
CA GLU A 424 24.43 -23.91 -16.54
C GLU A 424 24.41 -22.81 -17.60
N LEU A 425 24.38 -23.19 -18.89
CA LEU A 425 24.30 -22.26 -20.00
C LEU A 425 22.94 -21.56 -20.11
N GLU A 426 21.84 -22.27 -19.84
CA GLU A 426 20.47 -21.75 -19.87
C GLU A 426 20.26 -20.70 -18.75
N VAL A 427 20.66 -21.04 -17.54
CA VAL A 427 20.64 -20.12 -16.39
C VAL A 427 21.50 -18.88 -16.67
N ALA A 428 22.68 -19.06 -17.28
CA ALA A 428 23.54 -17.93 -17.66
C ALA A 428 22.88 -17.03 -18.73
N ALA A 429 22.16 -17.59 -19.71
CA ALA A 429 21.46 -16.82 -20.75
C ALA A 429 20.30 -15.99 -20.18
N GLU A 430 19.53 -16.54 -19.23
CA GLU A 430 18.47 -15.81 -18.54
C GLU A 430 19.02 -14.66 -17.69
N HIS A 431 20.13 -14.89 -16.98
CA HIS A 431 20.80 -13.83 -16.23
C HIS A 431 21.32 -12.71 -17.13
N VAL A 432 21.84 -13.05 -18.31
CA VAL A 432 22.21 -12.06 -19.33
C VAL A 432 20.99 -11.26 -19.79
N PHE A 433 19.85 -11.92 -20.03
CA PHE A 433 18.61 -11.25 -20.42
C PHE A 433 18.08 -10.28 -19.35
N ILE A 434 18.09 -10.67 -18.07
CA ILE A 434 17.69 -9.80 -16.96
C ILE A 434 18.63 -8.59 -16.86
N SER A 435 19.93 -8.82 -16.98
CA SER A 435 20.94 -7.75 -16.98
C SER A 435 20.69 -6.74 -18.12
N ARG A 436 20.28 -7.21 -19.31
CA ARG A 436 19.86 -6.36 -20.44
C ARG A 436 18.64 -5.51 -20.10
N CYS A 437 17.58 -6.12 -19.57
CA CYS A 437 16.35 -5.41 -19.22
C CYS A 437 16.62 -4.32 -18.17
N MET A 438 17.46 -4.62 -17.18
CA MET A 438 17.89 -3.65 -16.16
C MET A 438 18.72 -2.50 -16.76
N GLY A 439 19.57 -2.79 -17.73
CA GLY A 439 20.31 -1.77 -18.49
C GLY A 439 19.37 -0.79 -19.22
N VAL A 440 18.38 -1.32 -19.96
CA VAL A 440 17.41 -0.49 -20.68
C VAL A 440 16.52 0.29 -19.72
N ALA A 441 16.05 -0.32 -18.63
CA ALA A 441 15.25 0.36 -17.61
C ALA A 441 16.02 1.51 -16.93
N GLY A 442 17.28 1.27 -16.54
CA GLY A 442 18.15 2.29 -15.96
C GLY A 442 18.41 3.46 -16.91
N PHE A 443 18.64 3.16 -18.20
CA PHE A 443 18.83 4.18 -19.23
C PHE A 443 17.55 5.00 -19.47
N ALA A 444 16.40 4.34 -19.65
CA ALA A 444 15.12 5.01 -19.86
C ALA A 444 14.78 5.94 -18.68
N LEU A 445 15.02 5.50 -17.45
CA LEU A 445 14.83 6.31 -16.25
C LEU A 445 15.69 7.57 -16.26
N LEU A 446 16.96 7.40 -16.59
CA LEU A 446 17.93 8.47 -16.63
C LEU A 446 17.55 9.52 -17.68
N ILE A 447 17.18 9.10 -18.88
CA ILE A 447 16.76 10.00 -19.96
C ILE A 447 15.46 10.72 -19.61
N TYR A 448 14.49 10.03 -19.02
CA TYR A 448 13.25 10.65 -18.55
C TYR A 448 13.53 11.78 -17.55
N ASP A 449 14.40 11.53 -16.58
CA ASP A 449 14.81 12.56 -15.63
C ASP A 449 15.51 13.74 -16.32
N HIS A 450 16.41 13.45 -17.27
CA HIS A 450 17.11 14.49 -18.02
C HIS A 450 16.12 15.44 -18.69
N ILE A 451 15.10 14.91 -19.36
CA ILE A 451 14.07 15.70 -20.03
C ILE A 451 13.30 16.57 -19.02
N LEU A 452 12.89 16.01 -17.88
CA LEU A 452 12.14 16.73 -16.85
C LEU A 452 12.94 17.88 -16.24
N THR A 453 14.23 17.67 -15.98
CA THR A 453 15.07 18.63 -15.24
C THR A 453 15.88 19.57 -16.14
N PHE A 454 15.87 19.36 -17.47
CA PHE A 454 16.61 20.16 -18.44
C PHE A 454 16.27 21.66 -18.41
N PRO A 455 14.99 22.10 -18.30
CA PRO A 455 14.69 23.53 -18.23
C PRO A 455 15.34 24.21 -17.01
N ALA A 456 15.24 23.58 -15.84
CA ALA A 456 15.87 24.07 -14.62
C ALA A 456 17.40 24.04 -14.71
N GLU A 457 17.97 23.06 -15.40
CA GLU A 457 19.41 22.98 -15.68
C GLU A 457 19.87 24.17 -16.52
N VAL A 458 19.16 24.50 -17.60
CA VAL A 458 19.48 25.64 -18.46
C VAL A 458 19.51 26.94 -17.66
N ASP A 459 18.50 27.16 -16.82
CA ASP A 459 18.37 28.39 -16.05
C ASP A 459 19.36 28.50 -14.89
N LEU A 460 19.62 27.40 -14.18
CA LEU A 460 20.43 27.41 -12.95
C LEU A 460 21.91 27.05 -13.17
N VAL A 461 22.25 26.44 -14.31
CA VAL A 461 23.60 25.93 -14.59
C VAL A 461 24.18 26.55 -15.84
N TRP A 462 23.48 26.47 -16.98
CA TRP A 462 24.02 26.93 -18.26
C TRP A 462 24.15 28.45 -18.34
N LYS A 463 23.15 29.19 -17.85
CA LYS A 463 23.12 30.66 -17.85
C LYS A 463 23.99 31.30 -16.75
N THR A 464 24.70 30.52 -15.93
CA THR A 464 25.54 31.08 -14.86
C THR A 464 26.80 31.73 -15.43
N GLU A 465 27.02 33.01 -15.15
CA GLU A 465 28.19 33.77 -15.64
C GLU A 465 29.53 33.25 -15.12
N LYS A 466 29.58 32.70 -13.89
CA LYS A 466 30.80 32.19 -13.25
C LYS A 466 30.78 30.67 -13.13
N ARG A 467 31.48 29.99 -14.03
CA ARG A 467 31.70 28.54 -13.97
C ARG A 467 32.75 28.22 -12.90
N ASN A 468 32.39 27.36 -11.95
CA ASN A 468 33.25 26.89 -10.86
C ASN A 468 33.38 25.37 -10.88
N ALA A 469 34.21 24.79 -10.01
CA ALA A 469 34.42 23.35 -9.93
C ALA A 469 33.11 22.54 -9.80
N VAL A 470 32.13 23.03 -9.04
CA VAL A 470 30.80 22.40 -8.92
C VAL A 470 30.06 22.34 -10.25
N THR A 471 30.21 23.37 -11.11
CA THR A 471 29.59 23.41 -12.44
C THR A 471 30.20 22.37 -13.38
N TRP A 472 31.53 22.23 -13.35
CA TRP A 472 32.21 21.25 -14.18
C TRP A 472 31.98 19.81 -13.70
N LEU A 473 31.97 19.58 -12.39
CA LEU A 473 31.62 18.28 -11.81
C LEU A 473 30.15 17.92 -12.09
N PHE A 474 29.26 18.90 -12.11
CA PHE A 474 27.88 18.71 -12.53
C PHE A 474 27.81 18.23 -13.98
N PHE A 475 28.43 18.96 -14.93
CA PHE A 475 28.40 18.57 -16.34
C PHE A 475 29.03 17.21 -16.59
N LEU A 476 30.19 16.97 -15.99
CA LEU A 476 30.88 15.69 -16.07
C LEU A 476 29.95 14.56 -15.64
N ASN A 477 29.39 14.64 -14.44
CA ASN A 477 28.53 13.58 -13.94
C ASN A 477 27.22 13.46 -14.73
N ARG A 478 26.58 14.59 -15.07
CA ARG A 478 25.30 14.63 -15.78
C ARG A 478 25.36 13.93 -17.13
N TYR A 479 26.41 14.18 -17.92
CA TYR A 479 26.45 13.72 -19.31
C TYR A 479 27.30 12.46 -19.54
N ILE A 480 28.22 12.11 -18.64
CA ILE A 480 29.05 10.90 -18.79
C ILE A 480 28.23 9.62 -18.63
N VAL A 481 27.30 9.57 -17.67
CA VAL A 481 26.52 8.36 -17.34
C VAL A 481 25.53 7.97 -18.44
N PRO A 482 24.77 8.90 -19.04
CA PRO A 482 23.95 8.59 -20.21
C PRO A 482 24.76 8.01 -21.37
N ILE A 483 25.98 8.51 -21.61
CA ILE A 483 26.84 8.01 -22.69
C ILE A 483 27.29 6.57 -22.39
N ILE A 484 27.71 6.29 -21.16
CA ILE A 484 28.09 4.92 -20.73
C ILE A 484 26.90 3.97 -20.93
N LEU A 485 25.72 4.33 -20.40
CA LEU A 485 24.54 3.48 -20.48
C LEU A 485 24.01 3.33 -21.91
N ALA A 486 24.12 4.36 -22.76
CA ALA A 486 23.74 4.27 -24.16
C ALA A 486 24.60 3.24 -24.91
N ILE A 487 25.91 3.24 -24.67
CA ILE A 487 26.84 2.28 -25.29
C ILE A 487 26.61 0.88 -24.71
N ASP A 488 26.35 0.74 -23.42
CA ASP A 488 26.02 -0.55 -22.82
C ASP A 488 24.67 -1.12 -23.29
N VAL A 489 23.65 -0.28 -23.48
CA VAL A 489 22.38 -0.71 -24.08
C VAL A 489 22.58 -1.06 -25.55
N TYR A 490 23.46 -0.37 -26.27
CA TYR A 490 23.78 -0.68 -27.65
C TYR A 490 24.55 -2.01 -27.79
N ASP A 491 25.62 -2.20 -27.02
CA ASP A 491 26.48 -3.39 -27.00
C ASP A 491 25.78 -4.58 -26.34
N LYS A 492 25.50 -4.45 -25.03
CA LYS A 492 24.99 -5.55 -24.21
C LYS A 492 23.48 -5.72 -24.36
N GLY A 493 22.72 -4.65 -24.65
CA GLY A 493 21.26 -4.68 -24.82
C GLY A 493 20.75 -5.30 -26.13
N GLY A 494 21.65 -5.79 -27.00
CA GLY A 494 21.31 -6.60 -28.17
C GLY A 494 20.97 -5.81 -29.44
N LEU A 495 21.23 -4.50 -29.46
CA LEU A 495 21.01 -3.65 -30.64
C LEU A 495 22.17 -3.72 -31.65
N ALA A 496 23.37 -4.12 -31.21
CA ALA A 496 24.50 -4.35 -32.07
C ALA A 496 24.51 -5.78 -32.63
N SER A 497 24.42 -5.94 -33.95
CA SER A 497 24.50 -7.24 -34.62
C SER A 497 25.94 -7.78 -34.71
N HIS A 498 26.95 -6.90 -34.75
CA HIS A 498 28.37 -7.25 -34.77
C HIS A 498 29.24 -6.17 -34.11
N LEU A 499 29.82 -6.46 -32.93
CA LEU A 499 30.93 -5.70 -32.32
C LEU A 499 32.15 -6.61 -32.24
N SER A 500 33.34 -6.07 -32.49
CA SER A 500 34.57 -6.87 -32.41
C SER A 500 34.89 -7.21 -30.96
N THR A 501 35.44 -8.40 -30.70
CA THR A 501 35.90 -8.79 -29.36
C THR A 501 36.89 -7.77 -28.77
N GLN A 502 37.72 -7.17 -29.63
CA GLN A 502 38.64 -6.11 -29.26
C GLN A 502 37.92 -4.84 -28.78
N PHE A 503 36.83 -4.45 -29.45
CA PHE A 503 36.00 -3.33 -29.01
C PHE A 503 35.39 -3.60 -27.63
N CYS A 504 34.80 -4.78 -27.40
CA CYS A 504 34.18 -5.11 -26.11
C CYS A 504 35.21 -5.12 -24.96
N GLN A 505 36.42 -5.62 -25.19
CA GLN A 505 37.51 -5.61 -24.20
C GLN A 505 37.99 -4.18 -23.89
N VAL A 506 38.20 -3.36 -24.91
CA VAL A 506 38.59 -1.96 -24.75
C VAL A 506 37.48 -1.15 -24.07
N TRP A 507 36.23 -1.36 -24.49
CA TRP A 507 35.07 -0.71 -23.90
C TRP A 507 34.92 -1.07 -22.43
N PHE A 508 35.05 -2.33 -22.03
CA PHE A 508 34.98 -2.75 -20.62
C PHE A 508 35.96 -2.00 -19.72
N VAL A 509 37.20 -1.80 -20.20
CA VAL A 509 38.23 -1.05 -19.46
C VAL A 509 37.86 0.44 -19.39
N ILE A 510 37.50 1.05 -20.52
CA ILE A 510 37.07 2.45 -20.60
C ILE A 510 35.85 2.71 -19.69
N GLU A 511 34.85 1.86 -19.77
CA GLU A 511 33.64 1.85 -18.94
C GLU A 511 33.99 1.83 -17.45
N GLY A 512 34.96 1.00 -17.04
CA GLY A 512 35.46 0.97 -15.67
C GLY A 512 35.99 2.33 -15.20
N TYR A 513 36.85 2.96 -15.99
CA TYR A 513 37.42 4.28 -15.66
C TYR A 513 36.37 5.40 -15.67
N LEU A 514 35.46 5.41 -16.65
CA LEU A 514 34.38 6.41 -16.72
C LEU A 514 33.41 6.29 -15.54
N ASN A 515 33.15 5.05 -15.07
CA ASN A 515 32.34 4.82 -13.87
C ASN A 515 33.02 5.35 -12.61
N VAL A 516 34.31 5.05 -12.41
CA VAL A 516 35.07 5.60 -11.28
C VAL A 516 35.07 7.13 -11.32
N LEU A 517 35.24 7.72 -12.51
CA LEU A 517 35.22 9.17 -12.69
C LEU A 517 33.84 9.77 -12.33
N SER A 518 32.74 9.14 -12.76
CA SER A 518 31.38 9.57 -12.40
C SER A 518 31.13 9.49 -10.89
N PHE A 519 31.44 8.34 -10.27
CA PHE A 519 31.28 8.21 -8.82
C PHE A 519 32.16 9.20 -8.07
N ALA A 520 33.42 9.39 -8.44
CA ALA A 520 34.29 10.38 -7.83
C ALA A 520 33.69 11.79 -7.92
N ALA A 521 33.06 12.14 -9.04
CA ALA A 521 32.41 13.44 -9.21
C ALA A 521 31.21 13.62 -8.27
N VAL A 522 30.32 12.63 -8.14
CA VAL A 522 29.17 12.69 -7.21
C VAL A 522 29.64 12.79 -5.77
N HIS A 523 30.57 11.93 -5.36
CA HIS A 523 31.08 11.91 -3.99
C HIS A 523 31.84 13.20 -3.64
N ALA A 524 32.57 13.79 -4.60
CA ALA A 524 33.16 15.11 -4.43
C ALA A 524 32.10 16.21 -4.23
N LEU A 525 30.99 16.19 -4.97
CA LEU A 525 29.88 17.13 -4.79
C LEU A 525 29.28 17.05 -3.38
N VAL A 526 29.07 15.83 -2.87
CA VAL A 526 28.53 15.60 -1.53
C VAL A 526 29.55 15.94 -0.43
N ALA A 527 30.82 15.60 -0.62
CA ALA A 527 31.89 15.97 0.31
C ALA A 527 32.05 17.49 0.41
N MET A 528 32.07 18.20 -0.73
CA MET A 528 32.10 19.68 -0.74
C MET A 528 30.89 20.28 -0.03
N ARG A 529 29.72 19.66 -0.16
CA ARG A 529 28.50 20.05 0.55
C ARG A 529 28.66 19.87 2.07
N VAL A 530 29.10 18.71 2.54
CA VAL A 530 29.33 18.47 3.98
C VAL A 530 30.39 19.42 4.53
N TYR A 531 31.47 19.64 3.78
CA TYR A 531 32.51 20.60 4.13
C TYR A 531 31.96 22.04 4.28
N ALA A 532 31.05 22.45 3.39
CA ALA A 532 30.38 23.75 3.49
C ALA A 532 29.46 23.83 4.73
N VAL A 533 28.69 22.78 5.01
CA VAL A 533 27.80 22.67 6.18
C VAL A 533 28.58 22.76 7.50
N TRP A 534 29.82 22.27 7.51
CA TRP A 534 30.73 22.37 8.65
C TRP A 534 31.53 23.68 8.73
N GLY A 535 31.16 24.69 7.94
CA GLY A 535 31.81 26.00 7.99
C GLY A 535 33.27 25.94 7.54
N ARG A 536 33.59 25.05 6.60
CA ARG A 536 34.93 24.92 5.98
C ARG A 536 36.07 24.56 6.96
N ARG A 537 35.75 23.86 8.05
CA ARG A 537 36.75 23.39 9.03
C ARG A 537 37.77 22.45 8.40
N LYS A 538 39.07 22.72 8.62
CA LYS A 538 40.18 21.98 8.00
C LYS A 538 40.15 20.47 8.29
N TRP A 539 39.82 20.06 9.52
CA TRP A 539 39.77 18.63 9.87
C TRP A 539 38.68 17.87 9.10
N VAL A 540 37.54 18.51 8.82
CA VAL A 540 36.45 17.90 8.03
C VAL A 540 36.92 17.72 6.59
N SER A 541 37.63 18.70 6.04
CA SER A 541 38.25 18.58 4.73
C SER A 541 39.22 17.40 4.69
N ILE A 542 40.15 17.33 5.64
CA ILE A 542 41.15 16.24 5.70
C ILE A 542 40.46 14.88 5.77
N LEU A 543 39.46 14.73 6.65
CA LEU A 543 38.70 13.49 6.81
C LEU A 543 37.95 13.09 5.53
N LEU A 544 37.25 14.03 4.89
CA LEU A 544 36.48 13.75 3.67
C LEU A 544 37.38 13.42 2.49
N TRP A 545 38.48 14.16 2.28
CA TRP A 545 39.36 13.89 1.14
C TRP A 545 40.25 12.67 1.35
N SER A 546 40.67 12.35 2.59
CA SER A 546 41.41 11.11 2.87
C SER A 546 40.54 9.87 2.68
N SER A 547 39.32 9.87 3.24
CA SER A 547 38.37 8.77 3.06
C SER A 547 37.87 8.67 1.61
N GLY A 548 37.65 9.79 0.92
CA GLY A 548 37.31 9.81 -0.51
C GLY A 548 38.45 9.31 -1.40
N THR A 549 39.71 9.59 -1.06
CA THR A 549 40.87 9.03 -1.78
C THR A 549 40.94 7.51 -1.57
N LEU A 550 40.76 7.05 -0.33
CA LEU A 550 40.72 5.61 -0.02
C LEU A 550 39.58 4.90 -0.78
N TYR A 551 38.42 5.54 -0.90
CA TYR A 551 37.31 5.07 -1.73
C TYR A 551 37.71 4.92 -3.20
N ILE A 552 38.30 5.97 -3.81
CA ILE A 552 38.70 5.94 -5.23
C ILE A 552 39.77 4.87 -5.46
N VAL A 553 40.79 4.80 -4.60
CA VAL A 553 41.85 3.79 -4.69
C VAL A 553 41.26 2.38 -4.58
N GLY A 554 40.39 2.14 -3.59
CA GLY A 554 39.70 0.86 -3.43
C GLY A 554 38.85 0.50 -4.64
N THR A 555 38.17 1.47 -5.25
CA THR A 555 37.33 1.25 -6.45
C THR A 555 38.17 1.00 -7.70
N LEU A 556 39.31 1.69 -7.86
CA LEU A 556 40.24 1.46 -8.98
C LEU A 556 40.88 0.06 -8.91
N SER A 557 41.14 -0.46 -7.71
CA SER A 557 41.64 -1.83 -7.54
C SER A 557 40.68 -2.91 -8.05
N ILE A 558 39.37 -2.61 -8.15
CA ILE A 558 38.33 -3.52 -8.67
C ILE A 558 38.43 -3.69 -10.19
N ILE A 559 38.99 -2.71 -10.90
CA ILE A 559 39.15 -2.76 -12.37
C ILE A 559 40.29 -3.73 -12.77
N SER A 560 41.17 -4.10 -11.85
CA SER A 560 42.26 -5.06 -12.08
C SER A 560 41.78 -6.51 -11.91
N PRO A 561 42.00 -7.42 -12.88
CA PRO A 561 41.62 -8.83 -12.74
C PRO A 561 42.31 -9.48 -11.53
N GLY A 562 41.54 -10.09 -10.63
CA GLY A 562 42.07 -10.93 -9.54
C GLY A 562 42.06 -10.32 -8.12
N LEU A 563 41.63 -9.06 -7.93
CA LEU A 563 41.55 -8.42 -6.60
C LEU A 563 40.12 -8.22 -6.07
N PHE A 564 39.14 -8.95 -6.61
CA PHE A 564 37.71 -8.69 -6.39
C PHE A 564 37.20 -9.03 -4.98
N GLN A 565 38.02 -9.62 -4.09
CA GLN A 565 37.48 -10.34 -2.92
C GLN A 565 37.48 -9.58 -1.57
N ILE A 566 38.09 -8.39 -1.43
CA ILE A 566 38.21 -7.73 -0.09
C ILE A 566 37.86 -6.23 -0.05
N LEU A 567 37.54 -5.56 -1.17
CA LEU A 567 37.52 -4.08 -1.24
C LEU A 567 36.14 -3.40 -1.38
N GLY A 568 35.04 -4.05 -0.97
CA GLY A 568 33.70 -3.44 -0.90
C GLY A 568 33.44 -2.54 0.32
N ILE A 569 34.37 -2.51 1.28
CA ILE A 569 34.24 -1.80 2.56
C ILE A 569 34.50 -0.28 2.46
N PRO A 570 35.51 0.22 1.71
CA PRO A 570 35.80 1.66 1.61
C PRO A 570 34.61 2.54 1.15
N PRO A 571 33.77 2.12 0.17
CA PRO A 571 32.51 2.82 -0.17
C PRO A 571 31.58 3.04 1.01
N ILE A 572 31.32 1.97 1.77
CA ILE A 572 30.40 2.00 2.91
C ILE A 572 30.95 2.91 4.01
N ILE A 573 32.26 2.86 4.28
CA ILE A 573 32.90 3.73 5.26
C ILE A 573 32.75 5.21 4.87
N PHE A 574 33.00 5.56 3.61
CA PHE A 574 32.90 6.94 3.14
C PHE A 574 31.48 7.49 3.28
N GLU A 575 30.47 6.70 2.89
CA GLU A 575 29.06 7.06 3.01
C GLU A 575 28.62 7.23 4.47
N VAL A 576 29.04 6.31 5.35
CA VAL A 576 28.76 6.41 6.80
C VAL A 576 29.38 7.67 7.40
N ILE A 577 30.60 8.04 7.00
CA ILE A 577 31.26 9.28 7.45
C ILE A 577 30.46 10.51 7.02
N ILE A 578 30.09 10.61 5.73
CA ILE A 578 29.31 11.73 5.18
C ILE A 578 27.97 11.86 5.91
N PHE A 579 27.27 10.74 6.12
CA PHE A 579 25.98 10.73 6.80
C PHE A 579 26.10 11.16 8.25
N THR A 580 27.06 10.57 8.98
CA THR A 580 27.28 10.86 10.39
C THR A 580 27.60 12.35 10.59
N LEU A 581 28.48 12.92 9.77
CA LEU A 581 28.80 14.35 9.79
C LEU A 581 27.60 15.23 9.45
N THR A 582 26.75 14.79 8.52
CA THR A 582 25.54 15.51 8.12
C THR A 582 24.50 15.51 9.26
N ILE A 583 24.28 14.35 9.90
CA ILE A 583 23.34 14.18 11.01
C ILE A 583 23.80 14.93 12.26
N ILE A 584 25.08 14.83 12.63
CA ILE A 584 25.64 15.58 13.76
C ILE A 584 25.40 17.08 13.57
N LYS A 585 25.68 17.60 12.36
CA LYS A 585 25.48 19.02 12.09
C LYS A 585 24.00 19.40 12.04
N ALA A 586 23.14 18.53 11.51
CA ALA A 586 21.68 18.73 11.53
C ALA A 586 21.14 18.78 12.97
N ILE A 587 21.62 17.91 13.86
CA ILE A 587 21.25 17.92 15.28
C ILE A 587 21.77 19.20 15.95
N GLU A 588 23.02 19.59 15.70
CA GLU A 588 23.62 20.82 16.26
C GLU A 588 22.87 22.07 15.82
N HIS A 589 22.61 22.23 14.52
CA HIS A 589 21.87 23.38 13.99
C HIS A 589 20.41 23.39 14.49
N ARG A 590 19.81 22.21 14.74
CA ARG A 590 18.49 22.09 15.36
C ARG A 590 18.51 22.58 16.80
N HIS A 591 19.50 22.16 17.59
CA HIS A 591 19.68 22.66 18.95
C HIS A 591 19.93 24.17 19.01
N LYS A 592 20.59 24.73 17.98
CA LYS A 592 20.87 26.17 17.85
C LYS A 592 19.76 26.96 17.16
N ASN A 593 18.61 26.35 16.85
CA ASN A 593 17.47 26.99 16.16
C ASN A 593 17.85 27.69 14.83
N VAL A 594 18.79 27.13 14.07
CA VAL A 594 19.21 27.71 12.79
C VAL A 594 18.17 27.40 11.70
N LYS A 595 17.26 28.34 11.46
CA LYS A 595 16.18 28.22 10.46
C LYS A 595 16.51 28.89 9.12
N THR A 596 17.59 28.47 8.45
CA THR A 596 17.87 28.99 7.10
C THR A 596 17.30 28.05 6.02
N PRO A 597 16.62 28.56 4.97
CA PRO A 597 16.10 27.73 3.87
C PRO A 597 17.18 26.88 3.18
N VAL A 598 18.41 27.39 3.16
CA VAL A 598 19.58 26.70 2.64
C VAL A 598 19.94 25.50 3.52
N ALA A 599 19.98 25.67 4.85
CA ALA A 599 20.24 24.56 5.78
C ALA A 599 19.16 23.47 5.68
N TYR A 600 17.89 23.85 5.60
CA TYR A 600 16.78 22.91 5.47
C TYR A 600 16.88 22.05 4.21
N THR A 601 17.08 22.67 3.05
CA THR A 601 17.24 21.96 1.77
C THR A 601 18.49 21.09 1.77
N LEU A 602 19.58 21.59 2.36
CA LEU A 602 20.79 20.79 2.55
C LEU A 602 20.49 19.53 3.35
N TYR A 603 19.79 19.58 4.48
CA TYR A 603 19.54 18.39 5.30
C TYR A 603 18.52 17.44 4.67
N ARG A 604 17.43 17.97 4.09
CA ARG A 604 16.39 17.19 3.42
C ARG A 604 16.96 16.38 2.25
N ASP A 605 17.60 17.05 1.30
CA ASP A 605 18.09 16.41 0.07
C ASP A 605 19.29 15.51 0.37
N GLY A 606 20.07 15.87 1.41
CA GLY A 606 21.16 15.04 1.89
C GLY A 606 20.73 13.74 2.54
N PHE A 607 19.61 13.74 3.26
CA PHE A 607 19.06 12.54 3.87
C PHE A 607 18.52 11.58 2.80
N LEU A 608 17.76 12.11 1.82
CA LEU A 608 17.26 11.30 0.70
C LEU A 608 18.41 10.72 -0.14
N TYR A 609 19.40 11.54 -0.46
CA TYR A 609 20.61 11.08 -1.14
C TYR A 609 21.26 9.90 -0.40
N PHE A 610 21.42 10.02 0.93
CA PHE A 610 22.06 8.97 1.72
C PHE A 610 21.25 7.67 1.75
N VAL A 611 19.92 7.74 1.92
CA VAL A 611 19.07 6.54 1.94
C VAL A 611 19.18 5.78 0.61
N VAL A 612 19.08 6.50 -0.51
CA VAL A 612 19.16 5.90 -1.85
C VAL A 612 20.54 5.31 -2.11
N ILE A 613 21.62 6.05 -1.84
CA ILE A 613 22.98 5.54 -2.10
C ILE A 613 23.35 4.37 -1.19
N MET A 614 22.87 4.35 0.05
CA MET A 614 23.08 3.23 0.98
C MET A 614 22.40 1.96 0.45
N ILE A 615 21.15 2.07 -0.02
CA ILE A 615 20.44 0.95 -0.67
C ILE A 615 21.21 0.48 -1.91
N CYS A 616 21.61 1.42 -2.78
CA CYS A 616 22.35 1.12 -4.00
C CYS A 616 23.77 0.58 -3.75
N SER A 617 24.37 0.84 -2.59
CA SER A 617 25.71 0.34 -2.21
C SER A 617 25.64 -1.04 -1.55
N ILE A 618 24.54 -1.33 -0.83
CA ILE A 618 24.29 -2.65 -0.23
C ILE A 618 23.83 -3.65 -1.29
N PHE A 619 23.07 -3.21 -2.28
CA PHE A 619 22.47 -4.08 -3.29
C PHE A 619 23.51 -4.93 -4.09
N PRO A 620 24.62 -4.38 -4.61
CA PRO A 620 25.69 -5.16 -5.22
C PRO A 620 26.33 -6.18 -4.26
N LEU A 621 26.47 -5.83 -2.98
CA LEU A 621 27.03 -6.74 -1.96
C LEU A 621 26.10 -7.93 -1.72
N ILE A 622 24.79 -7.71 -1.65
CA ILE A 622 23.79 -8.79 -1.51
C ILE A 622 23.86 -9.74 -2.71
N VAL A 623 23.88 -9.21 -3.93
CA VAL A 623 23.95 -10.03 -5.15
C VAL A 623 25.28 -10.78 -5.26
N TRP A 624 26.37 -10.18 -4.77
CA TRP A 624 27.67 -10.86 -4.74
C TRP A 624 27.74 -11.99 -3.69
N VAL A 625 27.17 -11.80 -2.49
CA VAL A 625 27.19 -12.81 -1.41
C VAL A 625 26.19 -13.93 -1.66
N ALA A 626 24.99 -13.60 -2.12
CA ALA A 626 23.86 -14.51 -2.16
C ALA A 626 23.44 -14.92 -3.58
N GLY A 627 23.94 -14.24 -4.62
CA GLY A 627 23.54 -14.46 -6.01
C GLY A 627 24.58 -15.23 -6.83
N PRO A 628 24.16 -15.91 -7.91
CA PRO A 628 25.06 -16.52 -8.88
C PRO A 628 26.00 -15.49 -9.55
N PRO A 629 27.25 -15.84 -9.91
CA PRO A 629 28.25 -14.91 -10.46
C PRO A 629 27.79 -14.16 -11.72
N THR A 630 26.87 -14.75 -12.47
CA THR A 630 26.26 -14.21 -13.69
C THR A 630 25.30 -13.04 -13.44
N LEU A 631 24.87 -12.81 -12.20
CA LEU A 631 24.02 -11.66 -11.81
C LEU A 631 24.80 -10.47 -11.26
N VAL A 632 26.11 -10.59 -11.04
CA VAL A 632 26.92 -9.53 -10.40
C VAL A 632 26.90 -8.22 -11.21
N ALA A 633 26.68 -8.29 -12.53
CA ALA A 633 26.56 -7.11 -13.39
C ALA A 633 25.19 -6.40 -13.30
N MET A 634 24.15 -7.05 -12.79
CA MET A 634 22.77 -6.55 -12.80
C MET A 634 22.57 -5.31 -11.91
N PRO A 635 23.08 -5.26 -10.66
CA PRO A 635 22.99 -4.06 -9.82
C PRO A 635 23.66 -2.81 -10.39
N LYS A 636 24.65 -2.99 -11.26
CA LYS A 636 25.49 -1.90 -11.79
C LYS A 636 24.67 -0.81 -12.47
N TYR A 637 23.83 -1.18 -13.44
CA TYR A 637 23.05 -0.24 -14.25
C TYR A 637 22.09 0.59 -13.41
N PHE A 638 21.48 -0.06 -12.43
CA PHE A 638 20.53 0.53 -11.52
C PHE A 638 21.19 1.51 -10.55
N THR A 639 22.28 1.08 -9.91
CA THR A 639 23.07 1.92 -9.00
C THR A 639 23.63 3.12 -9.73
N GLN A 640 24.11 2.94 -10.97
CA GLN A 640 24.67 4.04 -11.77
C GLN A 640 23.61 5.08 -12.15
N ALA A 641 22.42 4.65 -12.57
CA ALA A 641 21.31 5.57 -12.90
C ALA A 641 20.83 6.35 -11.67
N LEU A 642 20.57 5.67 -10.55
CA LEU A 642 20.03 6.31 -9.34
C LEU A 642 21.02 7.25 -8.67
N VAL A 643 22.28 6.85 -8.53
CA VAL A 643 23.32 7.72 -7.94
C VAL A 643 23.52 8.97 -8.79
N ASN A 644 23.43 8.84 -10.12
CA ASN A 644 23.48 9.98 -11.01
C ASN A 644 22.29 10.94 -10.78
N ILE A 645 21.06 10.41 -10.79
CA ILE A 645 19.82 11.14 -10.56
C ILE A 645 19.86 11.96 -9.27
N MET A 646 20.20 11.29 -8.17
CA MET A 646 20.28 11.92 -6.87
C MET A 646 21.40 12.98 -6.79
N GLY A 647 22.54 12.70 -7.42
CA GLY A 647 23.71 13.57 -7.40
C GLY A 647 23.47 14.94 -8.05
N PHE A 648 22.84 15.00 -9.22
CA PHE A 648 22.61 16.29 -9.89
C PHE A 648 21.37 17.02 -9.36
N ARG A 649 20.30 16.31 -8.94
CA ARG A 649 19.12 16.94 -8.33
C ARG A 649 19.47 17.71 -7.06
N LEU A 650 20.39 17.17 -6.26
CA LEU A 650 20.97 17.86 -5.12
C LEU A 650 21.59 19.21 -5.50
N VAL A 651 22.31 19.29 -6.62
CA VAL A 651 22.94 20.53 -7.08
C VAL A 651 21.91 21.53 -7.61
N LEU A 652 20.92 21.06 -8.39
CA LEU A 652 19.85 21.91 -8.92
C LEU A 652 19.01 22.54 -7.81
N ASN A 653 18.61 21.76 -6.80
CA ASN A 653 17.84 22.24 -5.66
C ASN A 653 18.58 23.33 -4.87
N LEU A 654 19.90 23.15 -4.67
CA LEU A 654 20.72 24.14 -3.97
C LEU A 654 20.88 25.45 -4.76
N ARG A 655 20.96 25.38 -6.08
CA ARG A 655 21.05 26.58 -6.93
C ARG A 655 19.71 27.30 -7.06
N GLY A 656 18.59 26.58 -7.09
CA GLY A 656 17.25 27.15 -7.15
C GLY A 656 16.96 28.13 -5.99
N LEU A 657 17.39 27.81 -4.77
CA LEU A 657 17.23 28.69 -3.59
C LEU A 657 17.97 30.02 -3.70
N ARG A 658 19.07 30.05 -4.47
CA ARG A 658 19.87 31.25 -4.67
C ARG A 658 19.21 32.18 -5.70
N GLY A 659 18.49 31.62 -6.67
CA GLY A 659 17.66 32.37 -7.63
C GLY A 659 16.46 33.04 -6.95
N ASP A 660 15.76 32.33 -6.06
CA ASP A 660 14.57 32.85 -5.37
C ASP A 660 14.89 34.02 -4.41
N ARG A 661 16.10 34.08 -3.83
CA ARG A 661 16.54 35.20 -2.97
C ARG A 661 16.78 36.51 -3.71
N ILE A 662 17.13 36.46 -4.99
CA ILE A 662 17.35 37.67 -5.80
C ILE A 662 16.00 38.33 -6.15
N MET A 663 14.92 37.53 -6.21
CA MET A 663 13.56 38.02 -6.43
C MET A 663 12.88 38.50 -5.13
N ALA A 664 13.18 37.86 -3.98
CA ALA A 664 12.55 38.17 -2.69
C ALA A 664 13.12 39.40 -1.95
N SER A 665 14.22 40.01 -2.41
CA SER A 665 14.75 41.26 -1.82
C SER A 665 13.98 42.52 -2.23
N SER A 666 12.76 42.38 -2.77
CA SER A 666 11.91 43.46 -3.31
C SER A 666 10.57 43.64 -2.59
N GLY A 667 10.47 43.25 -1.30
CA GLY A 667 9.41 43.77 -0.42
C GLY A 667 8.83 42.77 0.57
N GLY A 668 8.55 43.27 1.78
CA GLY A 668 7.62 42.68 2.73
C GLY A 668 8.26 42.08 3.99
N THR A 669 8.17 42.83 5.09
CA THR A 669 8.42 42.43 6.48
C THR A 669 7.30 41.53 7.01
N SER A 670 7.61 40.63 7.95
CA SER A 670 6.61 39.99 8.80
C SER A 670 7.18 39.70 10.18
N ASP A 671 6.67 40.45 11.16
CA ASP A 671 6.45 39.95 12.51
C ASP A 671 5.42 38.81 12.44
N ASP A 672 5.74 37.64 12.99
CA ASP A 672 4.83 36.98 13.94
C ASP A 672 5.41 35.73 14.61
N MET A 673 5.22 35.72 15.94
CA MET A 673 4.95 34.62 16.85
C MET A 673 6.02 33.57 17.22
N ASN A 674 6.50 33.76 18.45
CA ASN A 674 7.13 32.80 19.35
C ASN A 674 6.26 31.55 19.60
N MET A 675 6.87 30.36 19.57
CA MET A 675 6.36 29.19 20.29
C MET A 675 7.53 28.38 20.86
N GLU A 676 7.60 28.29 22.19
CA GLU A 676 8.66 27.62 22.94
C GLU A 676 8.75 26.12 22.62
N MET A 677 9.96 25.64 22.33
CA MET A 677 10.25 24.27 21.88
C MET A 677 10.85 23.43 23.02
N SER A 678 10.15 23.33 24.16
CA SER A 678 10.67 22.66 25.36
C SER A 678 10.14 21.24 25.60
N ASP A 679 9.17 20.71 24.84
CA ASP A 679 8.50 19.44 25.18
C ASP A 679 8.21 18.51 23.99
N ILE A 680 9.17 17.67 23.59
CA ILE A 680 8.87 16.44 22.82
C ILE A 680 8.17 15.48 23.80
N LYS A 681 6.83 15.43 23.73
CA LYS A 681 6.00 14.54 24.53
C LYS A 681 5.40 13.47 23.62
N ASP A 682 5.83 12.22 23.79
CA ASP A 682 5.23 11.06 23.12
C ASP A 682 3.74 10.93 23.51
N SER A 683 2.84 11.00 22.53
CA SER A 683 1.37 11.08 22.71
C SER A 683 0.63 9.80 22.32
N ARG A 684 1.34 8.68 22.13
CA ARG A 684 0.75 7.41 21.62
C ARG A 684 -0.15 6.67 22.61
N VAL A 685 0.17 6.73 23.90
CA VAL A 685 -0.66 6.15 24.97
C VAL A 685 -1.21 7.29 25.82
N VAL A 686 -2.50 7.52 25.74
CA VAL A 686 -3.17 8.64 26.41
C VAL A 686 -3.99 8.10 27.58
N GLY A 687 -3.72 8.54 28.81
CA GLY A 687 -4.57 8.24 29.95
C GLY A 687 -5.70 9.26 30.05
N LEU A 688 -6.94 8.80 29.92
CA LEU A 688 -8.14 9.58 30.15
C LEU A 688 -8.61 9.37 31.60
N THR A 689 -8.87 10.46 32.32
CA THR A 689 -9.37 10.41 33.69
C THR A 689 -10.36 11.54 33.96
N GLY A 690 -11.13 11.40 35.03
CA GLY A 690 -12.14 12.36 35.45
C GLY A 690 -12.73 11.99 36.80
N GLY A 691 -13.55 12.87 37.37
CA GLY A 691 -14.31 12.59 38.59
C GLY A 691 -15.62 11.88 38.29
N ILE A 692 -16.27 11.31 39.30
CA ILE A 692 -17.67 10.85 39.19
C ILE A 692 -18.54 11.98 38.63
N ALA A 693 -19.44 11.66 37.69
CA ALA A 693 -20.35 12.61 37.03
C ALA A 693 -19.67 13.77 36.24
N SER A 694 -18.36 13.66 35.95
CA SER A 694 -17.64 14.61 35.08
C SER A 694 -17.92 14.44 33.58
N GLY A 695 -18.50 13.30 33.16
CA GLY A 695 -18.76 12.97 31.76
C GLY A 695 -17.57 12.33 31.02
N LYS A 696 -16.66 11.68 31.75
CA LYS A 696 -15.57 10.86 31.19
C LYS A 696 -16.07 9.85 30.15
N SER A 697 -17.16 9.12 30.44
CA SER A 697 -17.75 8.15 29.52
C SER A 697 -18.24 8.80 28.22
N THR A 698 -18.77 10.03 28.28
CA THR A 698 -19.15 10.80 27.09
C THR A 698 -17.94 11.09 26.21
N VAL A 699 -16.85 11.58 26.81
CA VAL A 699 -15.59 11.84 26.09
C VAL A 699 -14.99 10.55 25.51
N SER A 700 -15.07 9.44 26.26
CA SER A 700 -14.65 8.10 25.81
C SER A 700 -15.42 7.64 24.57
N SER A 701 -16.75 7.79 24.57
CA SER A 701 -17.59 7.48 23.40
C SER A 701 -17.31 8.37 22.19
N LEU A 702 -17.07 9.66 22.40
CA LEU A 702 -16.71 10.59 21.31
C LEU A 702 -15.33 10.28 20.72
N LEU A 703 -14.35 9.90 21.54
CA LEU A 703 -13.04 9.45 21.07
C LEU A 703 -13.16 8.17 20.22
N ALA A 704 -13.97 7.21 20.65
CA ALA A 704 -14.24 6.00 19.89
C ALA A 704 -14.94 6.29 18.54
N ALA A 705 -15.85 7.28 18.50
CA ALA A 705 -16.50 7.73 17.26
C ALA A 705 -15.53 8.42 16.27
N HIS A 706 -14.37 8.87 16.75
CA HIS A 706 -13.27 9.42 15.93
C HIS A 706 -12.19 8.37 15.60
N ASP A 707 -12.53 7.08 15.63
CA ASP A 707 -11.64 5.97 15.34
C ASP A 707 -10.39 5.90 16.25
N ILE A 708 -10.50 6.40 17.49
CA ILE A 708 -9.43 6.23 18.49
C ILE A 708 -9.78 5.02 19.38
N PRO A 709 -8.95 3.96 19.41
CA PRO A 709 -9.20 2.81 20.25
C PRO A 709 -9.15 3.19 21.74
N VAL A 710 -10.24 2.92 22.45
CA VAL A 710 -10.36 3.14 23.89
C VAL A 710 -10.33 1.81 24.64
N ILE A 711 -9.39 1.69 25.56
CA ILE A 711 -9.20 0.55 26.46
C ILE A 711 -9.78 0.94 27.82
N ASP A 712 -10.94 0.38 28.16
CA ASP A 712 -11.63 0.64 29.42
C ASP A 712 -11.07 -0.24 30.55
N ALA A 713 -10.49 0.39 31.57
CA ALA A 713 -9.91 -0.31 32.71
C ALA A 713 -10.96 -0.94 33.63
N ASP A 714 -12.18 -0.40 33.69
CA ASP A 714 -13.27 -0.97 34.49
C ASP A 714 -13.80 -2.25 33.83
N LEU A 715 -13.88 -2.29 32.50
CA LEU A 715 -14.19 -3.53 31.76
C LEU A 715 -13.10 -4.58 31.95
N LEU A 716 -11.83 -4.20 31.82
CA LEU A 716 -10.70 -5.13 32.05
C LEU A 716 -10.67 -5.65 33.49
N ALA A 717 -11.00 -4.83 34.49
CA ALA A 717 -11.10 -5.23 35.88
C ALA A 717 -12.15 -6.33 36.11
N ARG A 718 -13.23 -6.32 35.34
CA ARG A 718 -14.26 -7.37 35.36
C ARG A 718 -13.78 -8.65 34.68
N GLN A 719 -13.17 -8.51 33.50
CA GLN A 719 -12.70 -9.65 32.71
C GLN A 719 -11.61 -10.46 33.42
N VAL A 720 -10.69 -9.82 34.14
CA VAL A 720 -9.59 -10.53 34.82
C VAL A 720 -10.03 -11.34 36.05
N VAL A 721 -11.30 -11.21 36.47
CA VAL A 721 -11.88 -11.96 37.58
C VAL A 721 -13.06 -12.84 37.15
N GLU A 722 -13.28 -13.00 35.84
CA GLU A 722 -14.28 -13.93 35.29
C GLU A 722 -13.90 -15.40 35.56
N PRO A 723 -14.89 -16.30 35.65
CA PRO A 723 -14.63 -17.73 35.85
C PRO A 723 -13.62 -18.28 34.84
N GLY A 724 -12.67 -19.10 35.33
CA GLY A 724 -11.62 -19.69 34.50
C GLY A 724 -10.37 -18.81 34.31
N THR A 725 -10.36 -17.59 34.84
CA THR A 725 -9.16 -16.74 34.82
C THR A 725 -8.24 -16.98 36.04
N PRO A 726 -6.93 -16.69 35.94
CA PRO A 726 -6.02 -16.79 37.10
C PRO A 726 -6.40 -15.85 38.26
N GLY A 727 -7.00 -14.68 37.95
CA GLY A 727 -7.45 -13.74 38.97
C GLY A 727 -8.63 -14.29 39.78
N HIS A 728 -9.60 -14.92 39.10
CA HIS A 728 -10.70 -15.64 39.74
C HIS A 728 -10.20 -16.74 40.68
N ALA A 729 -9.31 -17.61 40.19
CA ALA A 729 -8.75 -18.70 40.99
C ALA A 729 -8.03 -18.20 42.26
N ALA A 730 -7.24 -17.12 42.14
CA ALA A 730 -6.54 -16.52 43.27
C ALA A 730 -7.48 -15.87 44.30
N ILE A 731 -8.58 -15.27 43.84
CA ILE A 731 -9.63 -14.72 44.71
C ILE A 731 -10.33 -15.86 45.47
N CYS A 732 -10.75 -16.93 44.79
CA CYS A 732 -11.37 -18.09 45.43
C CYS A 732 -10.42 -18.78 46.43
N ALA A 733 -9.13 -18.86 46.14
CA ALA A 733 -8.14 -19.40 47.07
C ALA A 733 -7.98 -18.56 48.34
N THR A 734 -8.11 -17.23 48.23
CA THR A 734 -7.88 -16.29 49.35
C THR A 734 -9.13 -16.08 50.21
N PHE A 735 -10.31 -16.02 49.59
CA PHE A 735 -11.57 -15.67 50.25
C PHE A 735 -12.53 -16.87 50.41
N GLY A 736 -12.14 -18.06 49.93
CA GLY A 736 -12.94 -19.28 49.93
C GLY A 736 -13.98 -19.30 48.82
N THR A 737 -14.70 -20.41 48.69
CA THR A 737 -15.78 -20.57 47.69
C THR A 737 -17.12 -19.98 48.14
N GLY A 738 -17.24 -19.55 49.41
CA GLY A 738 -18.46 -18.93 49.96
C GLY A 738 -18.80 -17.54 49.40
N ILE A 739 -17.91 -16.95 48.61
CA ILE A 739 -18.13 -15.68 47.87
C ILE A 739 -18.69 -15.90 46.46
N LEU A 740 -18.97 -17.14 46.07
CA LEU A 740 -19.59 -17.45 44.78
C LEU A 740 -21.12 -17.40 44.89
N LYS A 741 -21.78 -17.15 43.76
CA LYS A 741 -23.25 -17.27 43.66
C LYS A 741 -23.65 -18.75 43.76
N GLU A 742 -24.81 -19.02 44.34
CA GLU A 742 -25.32 -20.40 44.44
C GLU A 742 -25.50 -21.01 43.03
N GLY A 743 -24.88 -22.18 42.80
CA GLY A 743 -24.93 -22.89 41.53
C GLY A 743 -24.10 -22.28 40.38
N SER A 744 -23.34 -21.20 40.61
CA SER A 744 -22.49 -20.57 39.59
C SER A 744 -21.04 -20.43 40.06
N GLN A 745 -20.11 -20.39 39.10
CA GLN A 745 -18.71 -20.02 39.34
C GLN A 745 -18.50 -18.51 39.42
N ASP A 746 -19.55 -17.70 39.24
CA ASP A 746 -19.45 -16.25 39.33
C ASP A 746 -19.25 -15.76 40.76
N ILE A 747 -18.40 -14.74 40.92
CA ILE A 747 -18.21 -14.04 42.19
C ILE A 747 -19.47 -13.22 42.51
N ASP A 748 -20.02 -13.42 43.71
CA ASP A 748 -21.05 -12.56 44.29
C ASP A 748 -20.40 -11.29 44.85
N ARG A 749 -20.48 -10.21 44.06
CA ARG A 749 -19.90 -8.90 44.40
C ARG A 749 -20.47 -8.31 45.69
N LYS A 750 -21.72 -8.61 46.06
CA LYS A 750 -22.31 -8.11 47.30
C LYS A 750 -21.66 -8.77 48.51
N LYS A 751 -21.59 -10.10 48.50
CA LYS A 751 -20.92 -10.88 49.58
C LYS A 751 -19.44 -10.53 49.68
N LEU A 752 -18.73 -10.45 48.55
CA LEU A 752 -17.32 -10.05 48.55
C LEU A 752 -17.15 -8.61 49.06
N GLY A 753 -18.04 -7.70 48.66
CA GLY A 753 -18.11 -6.31 49.13
C GLY A 753 -18.22 -6.22 50.66
N GLU A 754 -19.18 -6.91 51.27
CA GLU A 754 -19.38 -6.93 52.72
C GLU A 754 -18.13 -7.37 53.50
N ILE A 755 -17.37 -8.31 52.93
CA ILE A 755 -16.13 -8.82 53.52
C ILE A 755 -14.99 -7.79 53.44
N ILE A 756 -14.86 -7.06 52.33
CA ILE A 756 -13.74 -6.13 52.09
C ILE A 756 -14.00 -4.72 52.63
N PHE A 757 -15.25 -4.26 52.69
CA PHE A 757 -15.58 -2.92 53.20
C PHE A 757 -15.34 -2.79 54.71
N ASN A 758 -15.51 -3.88 55.46
CA ASN A 758 -15.34 -3.90 56.91
C ASN A 758 -13.93 -4.31 57.36
N ASN A 759 -13.03 -4.65 56.44
CA ASN A 759 -11.71 -5.18 56.79
C ASN A 759 -10.62 -4.70 55.81
N GLU A 760 -9.82 -3.73 56.27
CA GLU A 760 -8.75 -3.11 55.48
C GLU A 760 -7.69 -4.14 55.03
N HIS A 761 -7.37 -5.13 55.85
CA HIS A 761 -6.41 -6.18 55.51
C HIS A 761 -6.91 -7.03 54.34
N LYS A 762 -8.18 -7.45 54.38
CA LYS A 762 -8.84 -8.19 53.30
C LYS A 762 -8.95 -7.37 52.01
N ARG A 763 -9.24 -6.07 52.12
CA ARG A 763 -9.21 -5.14 50.97
C ARG A 763 -7.83 -5.09 50.32
N LYS A 764 -6.75 -5.03 51.11
CA LYS A 764 -5.36 -5.08 50.60
C LYS A 764 -5.05 -6.41 49.92
N GLN A 765 -5.52 -7.54 50.46
CA GLN A 765 -5.35 -8.86 49.83
C GLN A 765 -6.04 -8.96 48.47
N LEU A 766 -7.28 -8.48 48.36
CA LEU A 766 -7.99 -8.45 47.07
C LEU A 766 -7.26 -7.57 46.05
N ASN A 767 -6.86 -6.37 46.46
CA ASN A 767 -6.12 -5.43 45.61
C ASN A 767 -4.78 -6.00 45.13
N ALA A 768 -4.07 -6.77 45.97
CA ALA A 768 -2.81 -7.42 45.61
C ALA A 768 -2.98 -8.47 44.49
N ILE A 769 -4.17 -9.06 44.36
CA ILE A 769 -4.50 -10.02 43.30
C ILE A 769 -4.95 -9.29 42.03
N VAL A 770 -5.88 -8.34 42.18
CA VAL A 770 -6.55 -7.68 41.04
C VAL A 770 -5.62 -6.69 40.33
N HIS A 771 -4.87 -5.83 41.05
CA HIS A 771 -4.07 -4.78 40.41
C HIS A 771 -3.01 -5.31 39.41
N PRO A 772 -2.21 -6.34 39.73
CA PRO A 772 -1.26 -6.90 38.76
C PRO A 772 -1.95 -7.50 37.53
N ALA A 773 -3.09 -8.18 37.72
CA ALA A 773 -3.85 -8.79 36.64
C ALA A 773 -4.40 -7.73 35.67
N VAL A 774 -5.03 -6.67 36.19
CA VAL A 774 -5.54 -5.55 35.38
C VAL A 774 -4.42 -4.83 34.64
N ARG A 775 -3.29 -4.56 35.31
CA ARG A 775 -2.11 -3.94 34.67
C ARG A 775 -1.56 -4.79 33.52
N LYS A 776 -1.51 -6.11 33.70
CA LYS A 776 -1.08 -7.04 32.64
C LYS A 776 -2.07 -7.02 31.46
N ALA A 777 -3.37 -7.04 31.72
CA ALA A 777 -4.40 -6.97 30.68
C ALA A 777 -4.35 -5.64 29.90
N MET A 778 -4.19 -4.52 30.59
CA MET A 778 -4.01 -3.20 29.95
C MET A 778 -2.74 -3.17 29.08
N PHE A 779 -1.61 -3.68 29.58
CA PHE A 779 -0.36 -3.74 28.83
C PHE A 779 -0.53 -4.52 27.51
N TRP A 780 -1.13 -5.71 27.56
CA TRP A 780 -1.37 -6.50 26.35
C TRP A 780 -2.38 -5.85 25.40
N SER A 781 -3.37 -5.12 25.92
CA SER A 781 -4.32 -4.37 25.10
C SER A 781 -3.63 -3.23 24.34
N VAL A 782 -2.70 -2.52 24.98
CA VAL A 782 -1.85 -1.50 24.32
C VAL A 782 -0.95 -2.13 23.26
N VAL A 783 -0.31 -3.26 23.57
CA VAL A 783 0.51 -4.01 22.59
C VAL A 783 -0.33 -4.44 21.39
N ARG A 784 -1.57 -4.89 21.60
CA ARG A 784 -2.48 -5.29 20.52
C ARG A 784 -2.86 -4.12 19.62
N CYS A 785 -3.13 -2.94 20.20
CA CYS A 785 -3.35 -1.71 19.43
C CYS A 785 -2.11 -1.36 18.60
N TRP A 786 -0.92 -1.43 19.20
CA TRP A 786 0.32 -1.17 18.47
C TRP A 786 0.54 -2.18 17.33
N LEU A 787 0.30 -3.48 17.53
CA LEU A 787 0.43 -4.50 16.48
C LEU A 787 -0.53 -4.26 15.31
N ARG A 788 -1.75 -3.76 15.58
CA ARG A 788 -2.74 -3.39 14.56
C ARG A 788 -2.38 -2.12 13.77
N GLY A 789 -1.30 -1.42 14.14
CA GLY A 789 -0.90 -0.18 13.48
C GLY A 789 -1.68 1.04 13.97
N GLU A 790 -2.31 0.97 15.14
CA GLU A 790 -3.04 2.09 15.72
C GLU A 790 -2.09 3.23 16.07
N ARG A 791 -2.42 4.44 15.63
CA ARG A 791 -1.56 5.63 15.81
C ARG A 791 -1.50 6.09 17.26
N VAL A 792 -2.63 6.02 17.95
CA VAL A 792 -2.86 6.45 19.33
C VAL A 792 -3.85 5.48 19.97
N CYS A 793 -3.68 5.18 21.25
CA CYS A 793 -4.68 4.49 22.06
C CYS A 793 -4.95 5.25 23.35
N VAL A 794 -6.19 5.17 23.83
CA VAL A 794 -6.64 5.84 25.06
C VAL A 794 -6.91 4.79 26.13
N LEU A 795 -6.26 4.92 27.29
CA LEU A 795 -6.57 4.16 28.50
C LEU A 795 -7.58 4.95 29.32
N ASP A 796 -8.82 4.46 29.39
CA ASP A 796 -9.86 5.08 30.19
C ASP A 796 -9.81 4.55 31.64
N ILE A 797 -9.27 5.36 32.57
CA ILE A 797 -8.99 4.96 33.96
C ILE A 797 -9.52 6.04 34.93
N PRO A 798 -10.61 5.77 35.68
CA PRO A 798 -11.18 6.73 36.63
C PRO A 798 -10.19 7.20 37.72
N LEU A 799 -9.35 6.28 38.22
CA LEU A 799 -8.38 6.52 39.31
C LEU A 799 -6.93 6.62 38.81
N LEU A 800 -6.73 7.16 37.60
CA LEU A 800 -5.41 7.22 36.94
C LEU A 800 -4.35 7.94 37.80
N ILE A 801 -4.75 8.99 38.51
CA ILE A 801 -3.83 9.82 39.32
C ILE A 801 -3.54 9.13 40.65
N GLU A 802 -4.59 8.70 41.33
CA GLU A 802 -4.61 8.08 42.65
C GLU A 802 -3.79 6.78 42.67
N THR A 803 -3.89 5.98 41.60
CA THR A 803 -3.13 4.72 41.45
C THR A 803 -1.69 4.92 40.96
N GLY A 804 -1.29 6.17 40.70
CA GLY A 804 0.04 6.49 40.17
C GLY A 804 0.27 6.12 38.70
N MET A 805 -0.74 5.57 38.02
CA MET A 805 -0.66 5.12 36.64
C MET A 805 -0.46 6.23 35.62
N TRP A 806 -0.77 7.48 35.98
CA TRP A 806 -0.42 8.66 35.19
C TRP A 806 1.08 8.75 34.82
N LYS A 807 1.96 8.06 35.56
CA LYS A 807 3.40 7.94 35.25
C LYS A 807 3.70 7.01 34.06
N GLN A 808 2.78 6.11 33.73
CA GLN A 808 2.93 5.07 32.71
C GLN A 808 2.28 5.45 31.37
N VAL A 809 1.69 6.64 31.27
CA VAL A 809 1.05 7.15 30.03
C VAL A 809 1.83 8.31 29.42
N GLY A 810 1.75 8.42 28.09
CA GLY A 810 2.32 9.47 27.25
C GLY A 810 1.56 10.79 27.31
N ARG A 811 0.26 10.81 27.60
CA ARG A 811 -0.47 12.06 27.92
C ARG A 811 -1.50 11.80 28.99
N VAL A 812 -1.77 12.79 29.84
CA VAL A 812 -2.87 12.75 30.79
C VAL A 812 -3.94 13.74 30.31
N VAL A 813 -5.12 13.22 29.96
CA VAL A 813 -6.30 14.01 29.62
C VAL A 813 -7.25 13.96 30.82
N VAL A 814 -7.61 15.13 31.35
CA VAL A 814 -8.56 15.25 32.47
C VAL A 814 -9.86 15.85 31.96
N VAL A 815 -10.97 15.13 32.18
CA VAL A 815 -12.32 15.65 31.94
C VAL A 815 -12.76 16.43 33.18
N TYR A 816 -12.97 17.72 33.00
CA TYR A 816 -13.26 18.68 34.05
C TYR A 816 -14.73 19.11 34.03
N VAL A 817 -15.27 19.40 35.22
CA VAL A 817 -16.55 20.06 35.44
C VAL A 817 -16.49 20.81 36.79
N SER A 818 -17.26 21.88 36.97
CA SER A 818 -17.35 22.55 38.28
C SER A 818 -17.92 21.62 39.36
N LYS A 819 -17.53 21.82 40.62
CA LYS A 819 -17.94 20.96 41.75
C LYS A 819 -19.47 20.98 41.93
N GLU A 820 -20.09 22.14 41.79
CA GLU A 820 -21.53 22.32 41.89
C GLU A 820 -22.27 21.53 40.80
N LEU A 821 -21.82 21.62 39.55
CA LEU A 821 -22.42 20.91 38.43
C LEU A 821 -22.15 19.40 38.50
N GLN A 822 -20.98 18.99 39.01
CA GLN A 822 -20.65 17.60 39.33
C GLN A 822 -21.65 17.01 40.34
N MET A 823 -21.92 17.73 41.43
CA MET A 823 -22.89 17.33 42.46
C MET A 823 -24.31 17.26 41.90
N GLN A 824 -24.74 18.26 41.13
CA GLN A 824 -26.06 18.27 40.49
C GLN A 824 -26.26 17.08 39.55
N ARG A 825 -25.26 16.78 38.71
CA ARG A 825 -25.29 15.63 37.80
C ARG A 825 -25.33 14.30 38.56
N LEU A 826 -24.56 14.18 39.64
CA LEU A 826 -24.54 12.97 40.47
C LEU A 826 -25.86 12.75 41.21
N MET A 827 -26.42 13.80 41.83
CA MET A 827 -27.72 13.74 42.50
C MET A 827 -28.84 13.35 41.53
N ARG A 828 -28.83 13.89 40.30
CA ARG A 828 -29.80 13.54 39.25
C ARG A 828 -29.64 12.10 38.76
N ARG A 829 -28.40 11.63 38.56
CA ARG A 829 -28.11 10.29 38.05
C ARG A 829 -28.47 9.20 39.06
N ASP A 830 -28.13 9.41 40.33
CA ASP A 830 -28.23 8.38 41.37
C ASP A 830 -29.45 8.59 42.30
N SER A 831 -30.27 9.61 42.07
CA SER A 831 -31.38 10.02 42.97
C SER A 831 -30.96 10.15 44.44
N SER A 832 -29.74 10.64 44.67
CA SER A 832 -29.12 10.71 45.99
C SER A 832 -29.30 12.08 46.66
N ASP A 833 -29.33 12.09 47.99
CA ASP A 833 -29.30 13.33 48.76
C ASP A 833 -27.93 14.03 48.66
N ARG A 834 -27.90 15.31 49.04
CA ARG A 834 -26.68 16.14 48.90
C ARG A 834 -25.53 15.62 49.77
N ALA A 835 -25.81 15.02 50.93
CA ALA A 835 -24.80 14.52 51.85
C ALA A 835 -24.14 13.25 51.31
N ALA A 836 -24.91 12.30 50.78
CA ALA A 836 -24.42 11.09 50.14
C ALA A 836 -23.65 11.41 48.86
N ALA A 837 -24.13 12.34 48.03
CA ALA A 837 -23.42 12.79 46.84
C ALA A 837 -22.07 13.44 47.21
N GLN A 838 -22.05 14.28 48.25
CA GLN A 838 -20.82 14.92 48.74
C GLN A 838 -19.81 13.89 49.26
N SER A 839 -20.27 12.87 50.00
CA SER A 839 -19.43 11.77 50.49
C SER A 839 -18.75 11.01 49.35
N ARG A 840 -19.51 10.66 48.29
CA ARG A 840 -18.99 9.98 47.09
C ARG A 840 -18.01 10.83 46.29
N VAL A 841 -18.25 12.13 46.17
CA VAL A 841 -17.29 13.02 45.49
C VAL A 841 -16.02 13.19 46.32
N SER A 842 -16.13 13.23 47.65
CA SER A 842 -14.97 13.36 48.55
C SER A 842 -14.12 12.10 48.71
N SER A 843 -14.61 10.92 48.29
CA SER A 843 -13.80 9.70 48.30
C SER A 843 -12.78 9.64 47.16
N GLN A 844 -12.88 10.54 46.18
CA GLN A 844 -11.91 10.70 45.09
C GLN A 844 -11.04 11.94 45.31
N LEU A 845 -9.87 11.97 44.65
CA LEU A 845 -9.07 13.19 44.63
C LEU A 845 -9.90 14.32 43.98
N PRO A 846 -9.99 15.51 44.60
CA PRO A 846 -10.76 16.63 44.04
C PRO A 846 -10.37 16.91 42.59
N LEU A 847 -11.37 17.16 41.74
CA LEU A 847 -11.15 17.31 40.30
C LEU A 847 -10.18 18.47 39.97
N ALA A 848 -10.24 19.54 40.77
CA ALA A 848 -9.30 20.66 40.70
C ALA A 848 -7.84 20.20 40.93
N SER A 849 -7.59 19.28 41.86
CA SER A 849 -6.27 18.72 42.11
C SER A 849 -5.81 17.80 40.97
N LYS A 850 -6.74 17.12 40.27
CA LYS A 850 -6.41 16.32 39.07
C LYS A 850 -5.89 17.19 37.91
N LEU A 851 -6.35 18.45 37.79
CA LEU A 851 -5.87 19.39 36.77
C LEU A 851 -4.35 19.62 36.83
N GLU A 852 -3.75 19.52 38.02
CA GLU A 852 -2.29 19.68 38.16
C GLU A 852 -1.47 18.60 37.44
N TYR A 853 -2.10 17.45 37.16
CA TYR A 853 -1.52 16.31 36.45
C TYR A 853 -1.88 16.31 34.96
N ALA A 854 -2.86 17.13 34.55
CA ALA A 854 -3.33 17.21 33.19
C ALA A 854 -2.23 17.73 32.25
N ASP A 855 -2.00 17.01 31.17
CA ASP A 855 -1.32 17.54 30.00
C ASP A 855 -2.32 18.28 29.09
N ILE A 856 -3.59 17.85 29.10
CA ILE A 856 -4.71 18.43 28.34
C ILE A 856 -5.97 18.34 29.22
N VAL A 857 -6.83 19.35 29.17
CA VAL A 857 -8.10 19.41 29.89
C VAL A 857 -9.23 19.50 28.89
N ILE A 858 -10.28 18.68 29.08
CA ILE A 858 -11.55 18.82 28.38
C ILE A 858 -12.56 19.36 29.38
N ASP A 859 -13.06 20.56 29.16
CA ASP A 859 -14.11 21.15 29.99
C ASP A 859 -15.49 20.71 29.50
N ASN A 860 -16.16 19.89 30.31
CA ASN A 860 -17.50 19.36 30.06
C ASN A 860 -18.59 20.12 30.85
N SER A 861 -18.33 21.38 31.19
CA SER A 861 -19.32 22.27 31.82
C SER A 861 -20.28 22.90 30.81
N GLY A 862 -19.91 22.94 29.52
CA GLY A 862 -20.71 23.50 28.41
C GLY A 862 -21.73 22.53 27.80
N SER A 863 -22.11 22.79 26.55
CA SER A 863 -23.02 21.92 25.78
C SER A 863 -22.29 20.70 25.22
N MET A 864 -23.05 19.67 24.80
CA MET A 864 -22.50 18.48 24.16
C MET A 864 -21.67 18.82 22.91
N ALA A 865 -22.10 19.81 22.13
CA ALA A 865 -21.39 20.29 20.94
C ALA A 865 -20.06 20.97 21.29
N ASP A 866 -19.95 21.61 22.47
CA ASP A 866 -18.69 22.19 22.94
C ASP A 866 -17.68 21.10 23.34
N THR A 867 -18.18 20.03 23.95
CA THR A 867 -17.36 18.85 24.29
C THR A 867 -16.89 18.15 23.03
N ASP A 868 -17.76 17.96 22.04
CA ASP A 868 -17.41 17.34 20.76
C ASP A 868 -16.33 18.13 20.01
N ARG A 869 -16.47 19.47 19.93
CA ARG A 869 -15.42 20.34 19.35
C ARG A 869 -14.08 20.22 20.08
N GLN A 870 -14.09 20.13 21.41
CA GLN A 870 -12.86 19.93 22.19
C GLN A 870 -12.24 18.55 21.94
N VAL A 871 -13.05 17.50 21.80
CA VAL A 871 -12.58 16.14 21.47
C VAL A 871 -11.99 16.10 20.06
N ALA A 872 -12.65 16.70 19.06
CA ALA A 872 -12.13 16.79 17.71
C ALA A 872 -10.77 17.53 17.66
N SER A 873 -10.64 18.64 18.40
CA SER A 873 -9.37 19.37 18.54
C SER A 873 -8.29 18.53 19.24
N LEU A 874 -8.68 17.76 20.27
CA LEU A 874 -7.78 16.82 20.95
C LEU A 874 -7.26 15.75 19.97
N VAL A 875 -8.12 15.14 19.17
CA VAL A 875 -7.74 14.12 18.18
C VAL A 875 -6.74 14.69 17.17
N GLN A 876 -7.02 15.88 16.61
CA GLN A 876 -6.09 16.55 15.70
C GLN A 876 -4.75 16.84 16.36
N ARG A 877 -4.75 17.30 17.61
CA ARG A 877 -3.52 17.57 18.38
C ARG A 877 -2.73 16.29 18.63
N LEU A 878 -3.39 15.20 19.02
CA LEU A 878 -2.74 13.91 19.29
C LEU A 878 -2.08 13.35 18.01
N HIS A 879 -2.77 13.40 16.87
CA HIS A 879 -2.22 13.01 15.57
C HIS A 879 -1.04 13.87 15.13
N LYS A 880 -1.12 15.19 15.37
CA LYS A 880 -0.02 16.11 15.07
C LYS A 880 1.21 15.86 15.96
N GLU A 881 1.00 15.57 17.24
CA GLU A 881 2.08 15.32 18.21
C GLU A 881 2.75 13.95 18.03
N THR A 882 2.03 12.90 17.61
CA THR A 882 2.63 11.58 17.33
C THR A 882 3.50 11.60 16.08
N GLY A 883 3.10 12.36 15.04
CA GLY A 883 3.86 12.56 13.81
C GLY A 883 4.25 11.24 13.14
N TRP A 884 5.37 11.21 12.39
CA TRP A 884 5.82 10.00 11.70
C TRP A 884 6.47 8.95 12.63
N THR A 885 6.67 9.28 13.90
CA THR A 885 7.41 8.39 14.82
C THR A 885 6.63 7.13 15.16
N TRP A 886 5.29 7.14 15.09
CA TRP A 886 4.46 5.94 15.27
C TRP A 886 4.71 4.92 14.16
N PHE A 887 4.88 5.39 12.92
CA PHE A 887 5.11 4.53 11.76
C PHE A 887 6.48 3.84 11.85
N LEU A 888 7.54 4.61 12.18
CA LEU A 888 8.86 4.04 12.42
C LEU A 888 8.86 3.01 13.56
N SER A 889 8.11 3.30 14.62
CA SER A 889 7.93 2.39 15.75
C SER A 889 7.20 1.11 15.37
N TRP A 890 6.33 1.12 14.36
CA TRP A 890 5.56 -0.04 13.93
C TRP A 890 6.34 -0.87 12.89
N VAL A 891 6.95 -0.22 11.90
CA VAL A 891 7.75 -0.87 10.84
C VAL A 891 9.06 -1.44 11.37
N VAL A 892 9.64 -0.85 12.41
CA VAL A 892 10.89 -1.31 13.04
C VAL A 892 10.63 -1.60 14.53
N PRO A 893 10.12 -2.79 14.89
CA PRO A 893 9.75 -3.15 16.26
C PRO A 893 10.81 -2.84 17.34
N PRO A 894 12.12 -3.08 17.12
CA PRO A 894 13.16 -2.71 18.09
C PRO A 894 13.24 -1.20 18.37
N VAL A 895 13.00 -0.36 17.36
CA VAL A 895 12.96 1.10 17.52
C VAL A 895 11.72 1.51 18.31
N GLY A 896 10.59 0.84 18.08
CA GLY A 896 9.37 1.06 18.86
C GLY A 896 9.55 0.77 20.35
N LEU A 897 10.18 -0.36 20.69
CA LEU A 897 10.50 -0.72 22.07
C LEU A 897 11.50 0.26 22.71
N ALA A 898 12.52 0.69 21.95
CA ALA A 898 13.49 1.68 22.42
C ALA A 898 12.84 3.05 22.67
N LEU A 899 11.93 3.50 21.80
CA LEU A 899 11.18 4.76 21.98
C LEU A 899 10.22 4.68 23.17
N ALA A 900 9.52 3.55 23.35
CA ALA A 900 8.66 3.33 24.50
C ALA A 900 9.47 3.34 25.81
N GLY A 901 10.61 2.63 25.83
CA GLY A 901 11.55 2.64 26.96
C GLY A 901 12.10 4.03 27.26
N TRP A 902 12.50 4.78 26.23
CA TRP A 902 12.96 6.17 26.36
C TRP A 902 11.86 7.09 26.89
N CYS A 903 10.63 6.97 26.40
CA CYS A 903 9.50 7.76 26.90
C CYS A 903 9.25 7.50 28.38
N LEU A 904 9.22 6.23 28.80
CA LEU A 904 9.03 5.84 30.20
C LEU A 904 10.19 6.34 31.08
N ALA A 905 11.44 6.19 30.63
CA ALA A 905 12.63 6.66 31.36
C ALA A 905 12.67 8.19 31.48
N TRP A 906 12.45 8.92 30.38
CA TRP A 906 12.40 10.38 30.36
C TRP A 906 11.28 10.92 31.26
N ARG A 907 10.10 10.27 31.24
CA ARG A 907 8.98 10.64 32.11
C ARG A 907 9.27 10.39 33.58
N ALA A 908 9.88 9.25 33.91
CA ALA A 908 10.32 8.97 35.27
C ALA A 908 11.27 10.08 35.77
N ILE A 909 12.23 10.52 34.94
CA ILE A 909 13.20 11.57 35.28
C ILE A 909 12.54 12.94 35.41
N LYS A 910 11.77 13.37 34.41
CA LYS A 910 11.17 14.72 34.37
C LYS A 910 10.09 14.91 35.43
N ARG A 911 9.28 13.87 35.69
CA ARG A 911 8.19 13.95 36.68
C ARG A 911 8.69 13.71 38.10
N ASN A 912 9.81 13.01 38.32
CA ASN A 912 10.51 13.01 39.62
C ASN A 912 11.03 14.40 40.03
N LYS A 913 11.35 15.28 39.07
CA LYS A 913 11.65 16.69 39.34
C LYS A 913 10.41 17.51 39.72
N LYS A 914 9.22 17.18 39.18
CA LYS A 914 7.94 17.82 39.54
C LYS A 914 7.37 17.32 40.86
N THR A 915 7.52 16.04 41.20
CA THR A 915 7.02 15.46 42.46
C THR A 915 7.78 15.95 43.69
N LYS A 916 9.06 16.33 43.59
CA LYS A 916 9.80 16.98 44.69
C LYS A 916 9.18 18.32 45.17
N LYS A 917 8.24 18.91 44.42
CA LYS A 917 7.57 20.17 44.76
C LYS A 917 6.10 20.01 45.22
N ARG A 918 5.55 18.80 45.30
CA ARG A 918 4.11 18.59 45.53
C ARG A 918 3.83 17.63 46.70
N PRO A 919 2.76 17.85 47.48
CA PRO A 919 2.40 16.98 48.60
C PRO A 919 2.10 15.55 48.14
N ALA A 920 2.39 14.58 49.00
CA ALA A 920 2.11 13.17 48.74
C ALA A 920 0.60 12.94 48.64
N VAL A 921 0.15 12.32 47.56
CA VAL A 921 -1.23 11.84 47.42
C VAL A 921 -1.39 10.60 48.29
N PRO A 922 -2.41 10.52 49.17
CA PRO A 922 -2.70 9.30 49.92
C PRO A 922 -2.93 8.14 48.95
N ASN A 923 -2.21 7.05 49.17
CA ASN A 923 -2.15 5.92 48.27
C ASN A 923 -3.32 4.95 48.57
N GLU A 924 -4.56 5.39 48.37
CA GLU A 924 -5.75 4.58 48.65
C GLU A 924 -6.85 4.79 47.61
N GLY A 925 -6.65 4.25 46.41
CA GLY A 925 -7.73 4.04 45.45
C GLY A 925 -8.03 2.54 45.36
N ALA A 926 -9.09 2.08 46.03
CA ALA A 926 -9.59 0.72 45.81
C ALA A 926 -10.15 0.63 44.38
N ILE A 927 -9.84 -0.44 43.65
CA ILE A 927 -10.67 -0.86 42.52
C ILE A 927 -11.93 -1.44 43.15
N GLU A 928 -12.93 -0.59 43.43
CA GLU A 928 -14.23 -1.09 43.81
C GLU A 928 -14.84 -1.77 42.58
N LEU A 929 -14.94 -3.10 42.64
CA LEU A 929 -15.75 -3.89 41.72
C LEU A 929 -17.23 -3.53 41.92
N GLN A 930 -17.66 -2.36 41.43
CA GLN A 930 -19.08 -2.04 41.25
C GLN A 930 -19.61 -2.80 40.03
#